data_AF-A0A1B7NWT1-F1
#
_entry.id   AF-A0A1B7NWT1-F1
#
_cell.length_a   1.000
_cell.length_b   1.000
_cell.length_c   1.000
_cell.angle_alpha   90.00
_cell.angle_beta   90.00
_cell.angle_gamma   90.00
#
_symmetry.space_group_name_H-M   'P 1'
#
loop_
_entity.id
_entity.type
_entity.pdbx_description
1 polymer ?
#
loop_
_entity_poly.entity_id
_entity_poly.type
_entity_poly.pdbx_seq_one_letter_code
_entity_poly.pdbx_strand_id
1 'polypeptide(L)'
;MIPPRRTTTLTRLTNETKVQVSLSLDGGVLPAYEACEHFPQTSPEESSCIIPAPEAAHATQFTASQQITINTGIGFLDHLLHALAKHAGWSLAVRCKGDLIIDDHHTTEDIFLALGTAFTNALGPRLSLVRFARGDAPLDEALSWAVIDISSRPYSVINLGLKREKVGNLSTEMITHGLESFAQAAGVTLHVGCVYGDNDHHRAESAFKAFAVATRQACRIRGEGEVGGGGERYRALLLTLLFFTCLVSATSSNKQIPAEKLSVPEIEDKLQECPLVQELNAHKLATSPETTSFTSHLFAVLFPGTPAVNAILATFYISGPPNFLLALCPPNIDPSSLSVMVAFAVGGLLGDTLFHLLPEIFLGEDSPENVRFVLVEPNRNILLGLAILVGFMTFVAMDKTLRIATGSADGHDHKHNHSHAVEDSVAISSSSTTSNAGNKGELKKRKSDSRTQPNGPPEVNKKEINPSTKLGGYLNLIADFTHNITDGLAMSSSFYASPTIGATTTVAVFFHEIPHEVGDFALLIQSGFSKRKAMGAQFVTAIGAFLGTFIGIAVQEFGGKSKSGTFSDSGSMASPAGIFGTSLAMKDLLLPFTAGTFLYVGTVAVIPELLETGNNKAEELRKTAKQFTAMAAGAGIMLW
;
A
#
# COMPACT_ATOMS: atom_id res chain seq x y z
N MET A 1 23.33 -36.23 30.25
CA MET A 1 22.76 -35.62 31.47
C MET A 1 21.43 -35.00 31.11
N ILE A 2 20.39 -35.15 31.94
CA ILE A 2 19.13 -34.43 31.75
C ILE A 2 19.42 -32.94 32.04
N PRO A 3 19.08 -32.00 31.14
CA PRO A 3 19.30 -30.58 31.42
C PRO A 3 18.54 -30.16 32.68
N PRO A 4 19.08 -29.22 33.47
CA PRO A 4 18.38 -28.73 34.66
C PRO A 4 17.03 -28.13 34.27
N ARG A 5 16.01 -28.34 35.11
CA ARG A 5 14.67 -27.79 34.86
C ARG A 5 14.72 -26.26 34.88
N ARG A 6 13.97 -25.66 33.96
CA ARG A 6 13.78 -24.21 33.86
C ARG A 6 12.74 -23.76 34.87
N THR A 7 13.20 -23.42 36.06
CA THR A 7 12.35 -23.03 37.20
C THR A 7 12.78 -21.69 37.79
N THR A 8 11.83 -20.94 38.31
CA THR A 8 12.10 -19.74 39.12
C THR A 8 11.04 -19.54 40.18
N THR A 9 11.40 -18.80 41.22
CA THR A 9 10.48 -18.14 42.16
C THR A 9 10.61 -16.64 41.98
N LEU A 10 9.57 -15.89 42.30
CA LEU A 10 9.57 -14.44 42.25
C LEU A 10 8.57 -13.87 43.27
N THR A 11 9.01 -12.89 44.05
CA THR A 11 8.15 -12.04 44.88
C THR A 11 8.17 -10.60 44.38
N ARG A 12 6.98 -10.04 44.10
CA ARG A 12 6.80 -8.63 43.70
C ARG A 12 5.89 -7.94 44.72
N LEU A 13 6.39 -6.87 45.33
CA LEU A 13 5.69 -6.12 46.38
C LEU A 13 5.54 -4.66 45.97
N THR A 14 4.30 -4.18 45.95
CA THR A 14 3.95 -2.77 45.79
C THR A 14 2.99 -2.36 46.90
N ASN A 15 2.63 -1.07 46.95
CA ASN A 15 1.62 -0.61 47.90
C ASN A 15 0.24 -1.21 47.57
N GLU A 16 -0.08 -1.36 46.29
CA GLU A 16 -1.34 -1.91 45.79
C GLU A 16 -1.37 -3.44 46.00
N THR A 17 -0.37 -4.16 45.47
CA THR A 17 -0.41 -5.62 45.40
C THR A 17 0.81 -6.30 46.05
N LYS A 18 0.62 -7.55 46.45
CA LYS A 18 1.69 -8.45 46.91
C LYS A 18 1.52 -9.75 46.15
N VAL A 19 2.43 -10.02 45.22
CA VAL A 19 2.35 -11.16 44.30
C VAL A 19 3.53 -12.08 44.51
N GLN A 20 3.26 -13.39 44.60
CA GLN A 20 4.30 -14.41 44.53
C GLN A 20 3.99 -15.42 43.42
N VAL A 21 5.02 -15.75 42.66
CA VAL A 21 4.98 -16.71 41.55
C VAL A 21 6.06 -17.77 41.76
N SER A 22 5.69 -19.03 41.59
CA SER A 22 6.62 -20.15 41.43
C SER A 22 6.31 -20.84 40.11
N LEU A 23 7.28 -20.91 39.20
CA LEU A 23 7.08 -21.35 37.82
C LEU A 23 8.11 -22.41 37.45
N SER A 24 7.66 -23.47 36.79
CA SER A 24 8.48 -24.44 36.06
C SER A 24 7.97 -24.55 34.63
N LEU A 25 8.80 -24.17 33.64
CA LEU A 25 8.45 -24.30 32.22
C LEU A 25 8.42 -25.76 31.75
N ASP A 26 9.09 -26.64 32.48
CA ASP A 26 9.25 -28.07 32.14
C ASP A 26 8.37 -28.99 33.02
N GLY A 27 7.40 -28.41 33.74
CA GLY A 27 6.48 -29.13 34.61
C GLY A 27 7.12 -29.69 35.89
N GLY A 28 6.47 -30.70 36.46
CA GLY A 28 6.88 -31.40 37.69
C GLY A 28 6.71 -30.60 38.98
N VAL A 29 7.44 -30.97 40.03
CA VAL A 29 7.33 -30.33 41.36
C VAL A 29 7.84 -28.89 41.32
N LEU A 30 7.09 -27.98 41.95
CA LEU A 30 7.43 -26.57 42.07
C LEU A 30 8.36 -26.28 43.26
N PRO A 31 9.32 -25.36 43.12
CA PRO A 31 10.05 -24.82 44.26
C PRO A 31 9.10 -24.03 45.17
N ALA A 32 9.40 -24.02 46.48
CA ALA A 32 8.69 -23.20 47.45
C ALA A 32 8.69 -21.72 47.08
N TYR A 33 7.68 -20.96 47.49
CA TYR A 33 7.72 -19.50 47.38
C TYR A 33 8.90 -18.93 48.18
N GLU A 34 9.41 -17.78 47.75
CA GLU A 34 10.38 -17.03 48.55
C GLU A 34 9.76 -16.62 49.90
N ALA A 35 10.59 -16.60 50.94
CA ALA A 35 10.14 -16.14 52.26
C ALA A 35 9.70 -14.67 52.18
N CYS A 36 8.49 -14.38 52.66
CA CYS A 36 7.90 -13.05 52.60
C CYS A 36 7.02 -12.81 53.84
N GLU A 37 7.17 -11.65 54.48
CA GLU A 37 6.38 -11.27 55.67
C GLU A 37 4.88 -11.16 55.37
N HIS A 38 4.51 -10.75 54.15
CA HIS A 38 3.11 -10.64 53.74
C HIS A 38 2.44 -11.99 53.50
N PHE A 39 3.22 -13.06 53.35
CA PHE A 39 2.75 -14.43 53.17
C PHE A 39 3.51 -15.38 54.09
N PRO A 40 3.22 -15.35 55.41
CA PRO A 40 3.92 -16.18 56.37
C PRO A 40 3.66 -17.66 56.09
N GLN A 41 4.71 -18.48 56.21
CA GLN A 41 4.61 -19.93 56.07
C GLN A 41 3.78 -20.49 57.23
N THR A 42 2.80 -21.35 56.92
CA THR A 42 1.92 -21.93 57.95
C THR A 42 2.36 -23.32 58.40
N SER A 43 3.29 -23.94 57.68
CA SER A 43 3.86 -25.24 58.01
C SER A 43 5.35 -25.32 57.63
N PRO A 44 6.15 -26.19 58.28
CA PRO A 44 7.55 -26.41 57.92
C PRO A 44 7.74 -26.89 56.48
N GLU A 45 6.77 -27.62 55.93
CA GLU A 45 6.84 -28.21 54.58
C GLU A 45 6.80 -27.14 53.47
N GLU A 46 6.11 -26.01 53.70
CA GLU A 46 6.04 -24.86 52.76
C GLU A 46 7.40 -24.21 52.48
N SER A 47 8.41 -24.49 53.31
CA SER A 47 9.78 -24.04 53.08
C SER A 47 10.50 -24.81 51.97
N SER A 48 9.96 -25.97 51.57
CA SER A 48 10.61 -26.91 50.65
C SER A 48 9.84 -27.14 49.35
N CYS A 49 8.51 -26.98 49.35
CA CYS A 49 7.67 -27.16 48.17
C CYS A 49 6.40 -26.31 48.24
N ILE A 50 5.66 -26.25 47.12
CA ILE A 50 4.32 -25.66 47.09
C ILE A 50 3.30 -26.65 47.65
N ILE A 51 2.53 -26.20 48.63
CA ILE A 51 1.39 -26.92 49.18
C ILE A 51 0.11 -26.17 48.78
N PRO A 52 -0.87 -26.85 48.16
CA PRO A 52 -2.15 -26.23 47.85
C PRO A 52 -2.91 -25.86 49.12
N ALA A 53 -3.61 -24.73 49.11
CA ALA A 53 -4.41 -24.33 50.25
C ALA A 53 -5.56 -25.32 50.50
N PRO A 54 -5.90 -25.64 51.76
CA PRO A 54 -6.97 -26.59 52.09
C PRO A 54 -8.34 -26.23 51.49
N GLU A 55 -8.58 -24.94 51.25
CA GLU A 55 -9.84 -24.38 50.75
C GLU A 55 -9.82 -24.08 49.24
N ALA A 56 -8.74 -24.43 48.53
CA ALA A 56 -8.59 -24.14 47.09
C ALA A 56 -9.53 -25.01 46.24
N ALA A 57 -10.77 -24.56 46.06
CA ALA A 57 -11.79 -25.34 45.36
C ALA A 57 -11.76 -25.21 43.81
N HIS A 58 -11.16 -24.15 43.27
CA HIS A 58 -11.07 -23.93 41.81
C HIS A 58 -9.62 -23.64 41.39
N ALA A 59 -9.26 -23.97 40.13
CA ALA A 59 -7.94 -23.72 39.55
C ALA A 59 -6.74 -24.40 40.27
N THR A 60 -6.94 -25.59 40.84
CA THR A 60 -5.87 -26.38 41.49
C THR A 60 -5.76 -27.79 40.91
N GLN A 61 -4.53 -28.23 40.61
CA GLN A 61 -4.23 -29.55 40.08
C GLN A 61 -2.83 -30.01 40.53
N PHE A 62 -2.73 -31.11 41.27
CA PHE A 62 -1.45 -31.66 41.72
C PHE A 62 -1.25 -33.08 41.20
N THR A 63 -0.32 -33.24 40.27
CA THR A 63 0.09 -34.54 39.71
C THR A 63 1.62 -34.61 39.69
N ALA A 64 2.19 -35.81 39.54
CA ALA A 64 3.64 -35.98 39.44
C ALA A 64 4.26 -35.23 38.24
N SER A 65 3.51 -35.10 37.15
CA SER A 65 3.94 -34.40 35.93
C SER A 65 3.73 -32.90 35.97
N GLN A 66 2.77 -32.39 36.75
CA GLN A 66 2.35 -30.99 36.70
C GLN A 66 1.64 -30.59 38.00
N GLN A 67 2.07 -29.46 38.57
CA GLN A 67 1.47 -28.85 39.76
C GLN A 67 0.99 -27.44 39.43
N ILE A 68 -0.28 -27.16 39.64
CA ILE A 68 -0.91 -25.85 39.38
C ILE A 68 -1.75 -25.46 40.58
N THR A 69 -1.54 -24.25 41.11
CA THR A 69 -2.41 -23.64 42.13
C THR A 69 -2.43 -22.13 41.93
N ILE A 70 -3.58 -21.60 41.58
CA ILE A 70 -3.74 -20.18 41.28
C ILE A 70 -4.71 -19.57 42.29
N ASN A 71 -4.29 -18.50 42.95
CA ASN A 71 -5.12 -17.72 43.86
C ASN A 71 -4.83 -16.23 43.69
N THR A 72 -5.53 -15.60 42.76
CA THR A 72 -5.39 -14.16 42.46
C THR A 72 -6.39 -13.30 43.22
N GLY A 73 -7.45 -13.91 43.75
CA GLY A 73 -8.64 -13.23 44.27
C GLY A 73 -9.71 -12.94 43.20
N ILE A 74 -9.44 -13.24 41.91
CA ILE A 74 -10.36 -13.06 40.79
C ILE A 74 -10.57 -14.42 40.09
N GLY A 75 -11.70 -15.08 40.36
CA GLY A 75 -11.86 -16.49 39.96
C GLY A 75 -11.82 -16.78 38.45
N PHE A 76 -12.23 -15.84 37.59
CA PHE A 76 -12.08 -16.03 36.14
C PHE A 76 -10.62 -15.86 35.68
N LEU A 77 -9.85 -14.98 36.31
CA LEU A 77 -8.40 -14.88 36.07
C LEU A 77 -7.68 -16.15 36.54
N ASP A 78 -8.08 -16.70 37.69
CA ASP A 78 -7.57 -17.98 38.21
C ASP A 78 -7.77 -19.10 37.17
N HIS A 79 -8.96 -19.16 36.57
CA HIS A 79 -9.31 -20.11 35.52
C HIS A 79 -8.45 -19.93 34.25
N LEU A 80 -8.28 -18.69 33.77
CA LEU A 80 -7.47 -18.40 32.58
C LEU A 80 -5.98 -18.76 32.78
N LEU A 81 -5.40 -18.42 33.93
CA LEU A 81 -4.01 -18.76 34.26
C LEU A 81 -3.82 -20.27 34.47
N HIS A 82 -4.82 -20.94 35.05
CA HIS A 82 -4.82 -22.39 35.16
C HIS A 82 -4.86 -23.05 33.78
N ALA A 83 -5.71 -22.58 32.86
CA ALA A 83 -5.76 -23.06 31.49
C ALA A 83 -4.43 -22.83 30.76
N LEU A 84 -3.82 -21.65 30.91
CA LEU A 84 -2.50 -21.34 30.36
C LEU A 84 -1.45 -22.34 30.85
N ALA A 85 -1.29 -22.50 32.16
CA ALA A 85 -0.30 -23.43 32.71
C ALA A 85 -0.57 -24.87 32.28
N LYS A 86 -1.84 -25.30 32.31
CA LYS A 86 -2.28 -26.65 31.94
C LYS A 86 -1.84 -26.99 30.52
N HIS A 87 -2.16 -26.13 29.56
CA HIS A 87 -1.92 -26.39 28.14
C HIS A 87 -0.50 -26.05 27.70
N ALA A 88 0.21 -25.19 28.44
CA ALA A 88 1.63 -24.91 28.19
C ALA A 88 2.54 -26.04 28.70
N GLY A 89 2.02 -26.93 29.54
CA GLY A 89 2.79 -27.96 30.22
C GLY A 89 3.61 -27.42 31.40
N TRP A 90 3.27 -26.24 31.90
CA TRP A 90 3.94 -25.62 33.04
C TRP A 90 3.42 -26.18 34.35
N SER A 91 4.29 -26.22 35.36
CA SER A 91 3.81 -26.12 36.73
C SER A 91 3.83 -24.65 37.12
N LEU A 92 2.75 -24.18 37.76
CA LEU A 92 2.58 -22.77 38.10
C LEU A 92 1.84 -22.61 39.42
N ALA A 93 2.45 -21.91 40.36
CA ALA A 93 1.79 -21.45 41.57
C ALA A 93 1.80 -19.92 41.59
N VAL A 94 0.63 -19.32 41.77
CA VAL A 94 0.45 -17.86 41.89
C VAL A 94 -0.40 -17.59 43.11
N ARG A 95 0.05 -16.67 43.96
CA ARG A 95 -0.77 -16.08 45.02
C ARG A 95 -0.66 -14.56 45.02
N CYS A 96 -1.80 -13.89 45.17
CA CYS A 96 -1.87 -12.43 45.21
C CYS A 96 -2.70 -11.94 46.41
N LYS A 97 -2.25 -10.85 47.04
CA LYS A 97 -3.06 -9.98 47.89
C LYS A 97 -3.12 -8.61 47.23
N GLY A 98 -4.19 -8.37 46.48
CA GLY A 98 -4.44 -7.12 45.79
C GLY A 98 -5.53 -6.28 46.44
N ASP A 99 -5.70 -5.06 45.94
CA ASP A 99 -6.63 -4.03 46.39
C ASP A 99 -8.00 -4.11 45.69
N LEU A 100 -8.59 -5.31 45.65
CA LEU A 100 -9.86 -5.61 44.95
C LEU A 100 -11.10 -4.81 45.43
N ILE A 101 -10.96 -4.01 46.49
CA ILE A 101 -11.98 -3.05 46.90
C ILE A 101 -12.08 -1.84 45.96
N ILE A 102 -10.99 -1.55 45.23
CA ILE A 102 -10.93 -0.49 44.21
C ILE A 102 -11.52 -1.05 42.91
N ASP A 103 -10.80 -1.97 42.26
CA ASP A 103 -11.22 -2.72 41.08
C ASP A 103 -10.28 -3.92 40.84
N ASP A 104 -10.37 -4.56 39.67
CA ASP A 104 -9.55 -5.69 39.26
C ASP A 104 -8.24 -5.31 38.52
N HIS A 105 -7.97 -4.00 38.32
CA HIS A 105 -6.91 -3.50 37.43
C HIS A 105 -5.51 -3.81 37.97
N HIS A 106 -5.12 -3.20 39.09
CA HIS A 106 -3.77 -3.36 39.65
C HIS A 106 -3.44 -4.82 39.93
N THR A 107 -4.43 -5.56 40.45
CA THR A 107 -4.29 -6.99 40.74
C THR A 107 -3.96 -7.77 39.47
N THR A 108 -4.73 -7.59 38.39
CA THR A 108 -4.53 -8.33 37.14
C THR A 108 -3.20 -7.95 36.48
N GLU A 109 -2.92 -6.66 36.33
CA GLU A 109 -1.67 -6.16 35.74
C GLU A 109 -0.43 -6.70 36.48
N ASP A 110 -0.38 -6.53 37.80
CA ASP A 110 0.80 -6.90 38.58
C ASP A 110 1.05 -8.41 38.59
N ILE A 111 -0.01 -9.22 38.49
CA ILE A 111 0.12 -10.68 38.32
C ILE A 111 0.77 -11.01 36.98
N PHE A 112 0.34 -10.37 35.88
CA PHE A 112 0.94 -10.63 34.57
C PHE A 112 2.37 -10.08 34.45
N LEU A 113 2.67 -8.93 35.08
CA LEU A 113 4.05 -8.43 35.19
C LEU A 113 4.94 -9.41 35.96
N ALA A 114 4.46 -9.93 37.09
CA ALA A 114 5.19 -10.94 37.86
C ALA A 114 5.35 -12.25 37.08
N LEU A 115 4.30 -12.72 36.41
CA LEU A 115 4.33 -13.93 35.60
C LEU A 115 5.28 -13.80 34.40
N GLY A 116 5.28 -12.67 33.70
CA GLY A 116 6.19 -12.40 32.58
C GLY A 116 7.65 -12.34 33.04
N THR A 117 7.91 -11.68 34.17
CA THR A 117 9.24 -11.65 34.80
C THR A 117 9.69 -13.05 35.19
N ALA A 118 8.81 -13.85 35.82
CA ALA A 118 9.09 -15.23 36.18
C ALA A 118 9.35 -16.09 34.92
N PHE A 119 8.59 -15.88 33.85
CA PHE A 119 8.79 -16.59 32.59
C PHE A 119 10.18 -16.33 32.00
N THR A 120 10.62 -15.08 31.89
CA THR A 120 11.96 -14.79 31.36
C THR A 120 13.08 -15.28 32.28
N ASN A 121 12.88 -15.23 33.60
CA ASN A 121 13.86 -15.74 34.57
C ASN A 121 14.00 -17.26 34.47
N ALA A 122 12.87 -17.99 34.43
CA ALA A 122 12.88 -19.44 34.28
C ALA A 122 13.47 -19.86 32.92
N LEU A 123 13.16 -19.12 31.84
CA LEU A 123 13.66 -19.43 30.50
C LEU A 123 15.19 -19.31 30.41
N GLY A 124 15.78 -18.33 31.09
CA GLY A 124 17.22 -18.10 31.10
C GLY A 124 17.77 -17.63 29.74
N PRO A 125 19.00 -18.03 29.37
CA PRO A 125 19.57 -17.69 28.07
C PRO A 125 18.69 -18.19 26.91
N ARG A 126 18.34 -17.27 26.01
CA ARG A 126 17.44 -17.53 24.86
C ARG A 126 18.18 -18.19 23.69
N LEU A 127 18.93 -19.25 24.01
CA LEU A 127 19.78 -19.98 23.07
C LEU A 127 19.11 -21.31 22.71
N SER A 128 19.26 -21.72 21.45
CA SER A 128 18.77 -23.01 20.96
C SER A 128 17.27 -23.25 21.15
N LEU A 129 16.46 -22.20 21.30
CA LEU A 129 15.00 -22.32 21.36
C LEU A 129 14.41 -22.38 19.95
N VAL A 130 13.25 -23.04 19.80
CA VAL A 130 12.43 -22.93 18.58
C VAL A 130 12.13 -21.45 18.28
N ARG A 131 11.92 -20.66 19.35
CA ARG A 131 11.80 -19.20 19.38
C ARG A 131 10.48 -18.66 18.84
N PHE A 132 10.10 -19.07 17.64
CA PHE A 132 8.86 -18.65 16.98
C PHE A 132 7.86 -19.79 17.02
N ALA A 133 6.64 -19.52 17.46
CA ALA A 133 5.58 -20.49 17.36
C ALA A 133 4.21 -19.84 17.28
N ARG A 134 3.32 -20.54 16.59
CA ARG A 134 1.89 -20.27 16.57
C ARG A 134 1.16 -21.38 17.32
N GLY A 135 0.12 -21.01 18.04
CA GLY A 135 -0.87 -21.92 18.59
C GLY A 135 -2.26 -21.48 18.16
N ASP A 136 -3.11 -22.44 17.82
CA ASP A 136 -4.51 -22.23 17.53
C ASP A 136 -5.31 -23.11 18.50
N ALA A 137 -6.39 -22.57 19.06
CA ALA A 137 -7.24 -23.32 19.97
C ALA A 137 -8.71 -22.91 19.78
N PRO A 138 -9.62 -23.85 19.53
CA PRO A 138 -11.04 -23.60 19.61
C PRO A 138 -11.55 -23.75 21.04
N LEU A 139 -12.71 -23.16 21.31
CA LEU A 139 -13.58 -23.53 22.42
C LEU A 139 -15.02 -23.34 21.97
N ASP A 140 -15.72 -24.45 21.79
CA ASP A 140 -17.04 -24.52 21.18
C ASP A 140 -17.10 -23.71 19.88
N GLU A 141 -17.88 -22.63 19.83
CA GLU A 141 -18.02 -21.78 18.65
C GLU A 141 -16.88 -20.76 18.47
N ALA A 142 -16.03 -20.55 19.48
CA ALA A 142 -14.94 -19.59 19.40
C ALA A 142 -13.65 -20.22 18.87
N LEU A 143 -12.90 -19.47 18.06
CA LEU A 143 -11.57 -19.86 17.58
C LEU A 143 -10.58 -18.71 17.80
N SER A 144 -9.50 -19.01 18.52
CA SER A 144 -8.43 -18.05 18.77
C SER A 144 -7.08 -18.58 18.35
N TRP A 145 -6.17 -17.66 18.05
CA TRP A 145 -4.78 -17.93 17.70
C TRP A 145 -3.85 -17.05 18.54
N ALA A 146 -2.64 -17.54 18.75
CA ALA A 146 -1.56 -16.78 19.37
C ALA A 146 -0.24 -17.07 18.64
N VAL A 147 0.57 -16.03 18.45
CA VAL A 147 1.92 -16.12 17.90
C VAL A 147 2.87 -15.46 18.89
N ILE A 148 3.95 -16.16 19.23
CA ILE A 148 5.00 -15.65 20.12
C ILE A 148 6.37 -15.74 19.44
N ASP A 149 7.13 -14.64 19.49
CA ASP A 149 8.58 -14.59 19.25
C ASP A 149 9.27 -14.31 20.59
N ILE A 150 10.11 -15.26 21.04
CA ILE A 150 11.01 -15.09 22.19
C ILE A 150 12.18 -14.16 21.78
N SER A 151 11.84 -12.88 21.63
CA SER A 151 12.57 -11.91 20.80
C SER A 151 13.55 -11.01 21.56
N SER A 152 13.36 -10.88 22.87
CA SER A 152 13.95 -9.84 23.73
C SER A 152 13.50 -8.42 23.36
N ARG A 153 12.38 -8.29 22.64
CA ARG A 153 11.74 -7.04 22.29
C ARG A 153 10.29 -7.07 22.78
N PRO A 154 9.96 -6.37 23.87
CA PRO A 154 8.60 -6.34 24.39
C PRO A 154 7.69 -5.66 23.37
N TYR A 155 6.72 -6.40 22.86
CA TYR A 155 5.70 -5.88 21.95
C TYR A 155 4.47 -6.77 22.01
N SER A 156 3.28 -6.20 21.83
CA SER A 156 2.06 -7.00 21.79
C SER A 156 1.00 -6.43 20.87
N VAL A 157 0.19 -7.32 20.31
CA VAL A 157 -1.02 -6.99 19.54
C VAL A 157 -2.11 -7.96 19.96
N ILE A 158 -3.08 -7.47 20.72
CA ILE A 158 -4.13 -8.30 21.32
C ILE A 158 -5.48 -7.85 20.77
N ASN A 159 -6.16 -8.74 20.02
CA ASN A 159 -7.46 -8.44 19.42
C ASN A 159 -8.44 -9.60 19.64
N LEU A 160 -9.13 -9.56 20.79
CA LEU A 160 -10.05 -10.62 21.22
C LEU A 160 -11.51 -10.37 20.84
N GLY A 161 -11.85 -9.13 20.45
CA GLY A 161 -13.21 -8.74 20.09
C GLY A 161 -14.25 -9.01 21.19
N LEU A 162 -13.85 -8.86 22.46
CA LEU A 162 -14.73 -9.08 23.61
C LEU A 162 -15.82 -8.01 23.66
N LYS A 163 -17.07 -8.41 23.92
CA LYS A 163 -18.24 -7.52 23.85
C LYS A 163 -18.84 -7.18 25.22
N ARG A 164 -18.73 -8.08 26.18
CA ARG A 164 -19.18 -7.92 27.57
C ARG A 164 -18.22 -7.01 28.32
N GLU A 165 -18.74 -6.32 29.32
CA GLU A 165 -17.94 -5.50 30.24
C GLU A 165 -17.10 -6.36 31.20
N LYS A 166 -17.69 -7.44 31.74
CA LYS A 166 -17.02 -8.37 32.65
C LYS A 166 -17.38 -9.84 32.38
N VAL A 167 -16.45 -10.74 32.68
CA VAL A 167 -16.67 -12.20 32.79
C VAL A 167 -16.35 -12.63 34.23
N GLY A 168 -17.39 -12.95 34.99
CA GLY A 168 -17.26 -13.08 36.44
C GLY A 168 -16.83 -11.73 37.05
N ASN A 169 -15.75 -11.76 37.84
CA ASN A 169 -15.20 -10.56 38.48
C ASN A 169 -14.05 -9.92 37.68
N LEU A 170 -13.68 -10.46 36.51
CA LEU A 170 -12.64 -9.89 35.66
C LEU A 170 -13.28 -9.00 34.60
N SER A 171 -12.87 -7.73 34.56
CA SER A 171 -13.18 -6.83 33.47
C SER A 171 -12.50 -7.28 32.17
N THR A 172 -13.23 -7.23 31.06
CA THR A 172 -12.75 -7.78 29.79
C THR A 172 -11.59 -6.98 29.20
N GLU A 173 -11.50 -5.68 29.49
CA GLU A 173 -10.35 -4.85 29.13
C GLU A 173 -9.04 -5.34 29.79
N MET A 174 -9.12 -5.88 31.01
CA MET A 174 -7.96 -6.39 31.74
C MET A 174 -7.45 -7.72 31.21
N ILE A 175 -8.24 -8.44 30.40
CA ILE A 175 -7.76 -9.64 29.69
C ILE A 175 -6.73 -9.24 28.64
N THR A 176 -7.02 -8.16 27.89
CA THR A 176 -6.09 -7.58 26.93
C THR A 176 -4.88 -6.98 27.66
N HIS A 177 -5.13 -6.07 28.60
CA HIS A 177 -4.06 -5.38 29.33
C HIS A 177 -3.10 -6.36 30.02
N GLY A 178 -3.64 -7.43 30.63
CA GLY A 178 -2.83 -8.47 31.25
C GLY A 178 -1.87 -9.18 30.28
N LEU A 179 -2.33 -9.53 29.07
CA LEU A 179 -1.46 -10.13 28.05
C LEU A 179 -0.38 -9.16 27.54
N GLU A 180 -0.71 -7.86 27.45
CA GLU A 180 0.24 -6.80 27.11
C GLU A 180 1.33 -6.67 28.19
N SER A 181 0.92 -6.61 29.47
CA SER A 181 1.82 -6.58 30.63
C SER A 181 2.72 -7.83 30.69
N PHE A 182 2.19 -9.01 30.39
CA PHE A 182 2.99 -10.24 30.29
C PHE A 182 4.07 -10.09 29.21
N ALA A 183 3.67 -9.69 27.99
CA ALA A 183 4.60 -9.58 26.87
C ALA A 183 5.72 -8.56 27.16
N GLN A 184 5.35 -7.45 27.83
CA GLN A 184 6.28 -6.44 28.29
C GLN A 184 7.30 -7.00 29.29
N ALA A 185 6.84 -7.62 30.37
CA ALA A 185 7.72 -8.14 31.42
C ALA A 185 8.53 -9.37 30.99
N ALA A 186 7.96 -10.23 30.14
CA ALA A 186 8.66 -11.37 29.56
C ALA A 186 9.67 -10.97 28.47
N GLY A 187 9.63 -9.73 27.98
CA GLY A 187 10.48 -9.25 26.89
C GLY A 187 10.27 -10.07 25.61
N VAL A 188 9.02 -10.37 25.26
CA VAL A 188 8.66 -11.14 24.07
C VAL A 188 7.76 -10.31 23.16
N THR A 189 7.68 -10.73 21.90
CA THR A 189 6.67 -10.22 20.97
C THR A 189 5.50 -11.20 20.94
N LEU A 190 4.32 -10.75 21.38
CA LEU A 190 3.13 -11.60 21.54
C LEU A 190 1.93 -11.04 20.76
N HIS A 191 1.43 -11.81 19.81
CA HIS A 191 0.20 -11.49 19.09
C HIS A 191 -0.87 -12.50 19.49
N VAL A 192 -2.06 -12.04 19.88
CA VAL A 192 -3.18 -12.92 20.22
C VAL A 192 -4.44 -12.38 19.58
N GLY A 193 -5.17 -13.22 18.86
CA GLY A 193 -6.40 -12.84 18.18
C GLY A 193 -7.50 -13.87 18.35
N CYS A 194 -8.74 -13.41 18.36
CA CYS A 194 -9.92 -14.26 18.26
C CYS A 194 -10.55 -14.05 16.87
N VAL A 195 -10.59 -15.10 16.04
CA VAL A 195 -11.10 -15.03 14.67
C VAL A 195 -12.62 -14.83 14.68
N TYR A 196 -13.31 -15.62 15.48
CA TYR A 196 -14.76 -15.58 15.67
C TYR A 196 -15.14 -16.24 17.01
N GLY A 197 -16.38 -16.02 17.44
CA GLY A 197 -16.95 -16.56 18.67
C GLY A 197 -18.14 -15.70 19.14
N ASP A 198 -19.11 -16.26 19.84
CA ASP A 198 -20.27 -15.48 20.30
C ASP A 198 -20.26 -15.27 21.81
N ASN A 199 -19.57 -16.15 22.54
CA ASN A 199 -19.43 -16.07 23.98
C ASN A 199 -18.03 -15.58 24.40
N ASP A 200 -17.96 -14.48 25.16
CA ASP A 200 -16.67 -13.91 25.60
C ASP A 200 -15.88 -14.78 26.58
N HIS A 201 -16.54 -15.67 27.33
CA HIS A 201 -15.83 -16.71 28.09
C HIS A 201 -15.06 -17.59 27.11
N HIS A 202 -15.71 -18.05 26.05
CA HIS A 202 -15.11 -18.95 25.06
C HIS A 202 -14.00 -18.25 24.28
N ARG A 203 -14.21 -16.98 23.89
CA ARG A 203 -13.18 -16.13 23.27
C ARG A 203 -11.95 -15.96 24.16
N ALA A 204 -12.13 -15.62 25.44
CA ALA A 204 -11.02 -15.43 26.36
C ALA A 204 -10.28 -16.75 26.66
N GLU A 205 -10.99 -17.82 26.99
CA GLU A 205 -10.37 -19.09 27.33
C GLU A 205 -9.68 -19.75 26.12
N SER A 206 -10.28 -19.70 24.93
CA SER A 206 -9.62 -20.15 23.69
C SER A 206 -8.33 -19.37 23.42
N ALA A 207 -8.31 -18.05 23.66
CA ALA A 207 -7.11 -17.23 23.48
C ALA A 207 -5.98 -17.63 24.43
N PHE A 208 -6.29 -17.89 25.71
CA PHE A 208 -5.30 -18.38 26.68
C PHE A 208 -4.79 -19.79 26.34
N LYS A 209 -5.65 -20.67 25.81
CA LYS A 209 -5.24 -21.99 25.31
C LYS A 209 -4.33 -21.89 24.09
N ALA A 210 -4.66 -21.02 23.13
CA ALA A 210 -3.84 -20.78 21.95
C ALA A 210 -2.46 -20.22 22.36
N PHE A 211 -2.44 -19.25 23.29
CA PHE A 211 -1.22 -18.70 23.86
C PHE A 211 -0.37 -19.76 24.57
N ALA A 212 -1.00 -20.67 25.30
CA ALA A 212 -0.33 -21.79 25.94
C ALA A 212 0.37 -22.73 24.94
N VAL A 213 -0.33 -23.08 23.85
CA VAL A 213 0.20 -23.93 22.78
C VAL A 213 1.39 -23.25 22.10
N ALA A 214 1.25 -21.98 21.72
CA ALA A 214 2.31 -21.20 21.10
C ALA A 214 3.55 -21.15 22.00
N THR A 215 3.37 -20.81 23.28
CA THR A 215 4.48 -20.65 24.21
C THR A 215 5.19 -21.96 24.50
N ARG A 216 4.45 -23.06 24.65
CA ARG A 216 5.02 -24.40 24.80
C ARG A 216 5.93 -24.76 23.64
N GLN A 217 5.50 -24.49 22.41
CA GLN A 217 6.27 -24.81 21.22
C GLN A 217 7.49 -23.89 21.08
N ALA A 218 7.34 -22.59 21.28
CA ALA A 218 8.44 -21.62 21.19
C ALA A 218 9.56 -21.91 22.20
N CYS A 219 9.19 -22.36 23.40
CA CYS A 219 10.12 -22.72 24.47
C CYS A 219 10.82 -24.08 24.29
N ARG A 220 10.52 -24.86 23.25
CA ARG A 220 11.23 -26.13 23.00
C ARG A 220 12.68 -25.84 22.61
N ILE A 221 13.58 -26.68 23.12
CA ILE A 221 14.98 -26.68 22.68
C ILE A 221 15.06 -27.40 21.33
N ARG A 222 15.77 -26.80 20.37
CA ARG A 222 16.10 -27.35 19.06
C ARG A 222 16.97 -28.60 19.18
N GLY A 223 16.72 -29.59 18.33
CA GLY A 223 17.50 -30.84 18.32
C GLY A 223 18.94 -30.65 17.82
N GLU A 224 19.83 -31.59 18.15
CA GLU A 224 21.16 -31.65 17.53
C GLU A 224 21.03 -31.78 16.00
N GLY A 225 21.71 -30.92 15.26
CA GLY A 225 21.66 -30.87 13.79
C GLY A 225 20.68 -29.85 13.21
N GLU A 226 19.79 -29.26 14.02
CA GLU A 226 18.98 -28.12 13.59
C GLU A 226 19.84 -26.85 13.54
N VAL A 227 19.68 -26.03 12.51
CA VAL A 227 20.40 -24.74 12.40
C VAL A 227 20.08 -23.89 13.63
N GLY A 228 21.10 -23.56 14.44
CA GLY A 228 20.95 -22.83 15.70
C GLY A 228 20.73 -23.70 16.95
N GLY A 229 20.69 -25.03 16.83
CA GLY A 229 20.81 -25.97 17.94
C GLY A 229 22.25 -25.99 18.43
N GLY A 230 22.56 -25.23 19.47
CA GLY A 230 23.88 -25.19 20.09
C GLY A 230 24.24 -26.54 20.69
N GLY A 231 24.95 -27.37 19.92
CA GLY A 231 25.67 -28.53 20.43
C GLY A 231 26.98 -28.09 21.06
N GLU A 232 27.20 -28.45 22.33
CA GLU A 232 28.41 -28.21 23.14
C GLU A 232 29.67 -28.94 22.61
N ARG A 233 29.99 -28.85 21.32
CA ARG A 233 31.14 -29.55 20.71
C ARG A 233 32.28 -28.64 20.25
N TYR A 234 32.23 -27.34 20.55
CA TYR A 234 33.26 -26.36 20.15
C TYR A 234 34.54 -26.35 20.99
N ARG A 235 34.79 -27.35 21.85
CA ARG A 235 36.03 -27.45 22.64
C ARG A 235 37.01 -28.54 22.21
N ALA A 236 36.63 -29.46 21.32
CA ALA A 236 37.49 -30.61 20.96
C ALA A 236 37.99 -30.63 19.50
N LEU A 237 37.46 -29.76 18.62
CA LEU A 237 37.63 -29.88 17.17
C LEU A 237 38.54 -28.81 16.54
N LEU A 238 39.45 -28.23 17.33
CA LEU A 238 40.45 -27.24 16.87
C LEU A 238 41.85 -27.85 16.63
N LEU A 239 42.00 -29.18 16.72
CA LEU A 239 43.28 -29.87 16.59
C LEU A 239 43.38 -30.87 15.42
N THR A 240 42.33 -31.03 14.61
CA THR A 240 42.27 -32.15 13.64
C THR A 240 41.75 -31.79 12.25
N LEU A 241 41.92 -30.54 11.79
CA LEU A 241 41.62 -30.21 10.38
C LEU A 241 42.74 -29.40 9.69
N LEU A 242 43.96 -29.90 9.81
CA LEU A 242 44.96 -29.80 8.73
C LEU A 242 45.03 -31.19 8.12
N PHE A 243 44.45 -31.34 6.93
CA PHE A 243 44.63 -32.39 5.91
C PHE A 243 43.28 -32.84 5.29
N PHE A 244 43.30 -32.87 3.96
CA PHE A 244 42.29 -33.39 3.03
C PHE A 244 41.11 -32.48 2.64
N THR A 245 41.42 -31.63 1.65
CA THR A 245 40.59 -31.45 0.44
C THR A 245 40.38 -32.79 -0.29
N CYS A 246 39.13 -33.15 -0.60
CA CYS A 246 38.68 -33.52 -1.95
C CYS A 246 37.18 -33.88 -1.95
N LEU A 247 36.49 -33.33 -2.96
CA LEU A 247 35.22 -33.73 -3.61
C LEU A 247 34.31 -34.76 -2.90
N VAL A 248 33.01 -34.43 -2.78
CA VAL A 248 31.92 -35.17 -3.45
C VAL A 248 30.58 -34.44 -3.25
N SER A 249 29.92 -34.23 -4.38
CA SER A 249 28.49 -34.06 -4.67
C SER A 249 27.61 -33.08 -3.86
N ALA A 250 27.10 -32.11 -4.62
CA ALA A 250 25.94 -31.31 -4.30
C ALA A 250 24.72 -32.17 -3.92
N THR A 251 24.26 -32.03 -2.69
CA THR A 251 22.86 -32.28 -2.32
C THR A 251 22.25 -30.95 -1.94
N SER A 252 21.36 -30.44 -2.79
CA SER A 252 20.57 -29.24 -2.51
C SER A 252 19.62 -29.54 -1.35
N SER A 253 20.03 -29.19 -0.13
CA SER A 253 19.14 -29.19 1.03
C SER A 253 18.38 -27.88 1.03
N ASN A 254 17.12 -27.96 0.62
CA ASN A 254 16.20 -26.83 0.51
C ASN A 254 16.08 -26.09 1.85
N LYS A 255 16.76 -24.94 1.97
CA LYS A 255 16.62 -24.06 3.14
C LYS A 255 15.25 -23.40 3.07
N GLN A 256 14.28 -23.91 3.83
CA GLN A 256 13.01 -23.21 4.01
C GLN A 256 13.25 -21.88 4.74
N ILE A 257 13.31 -20.80 3.97
CA ILE A 257 13.26 -19.43 4.47
C ILE A 257 11.90 -19.25 5.19
N PRO A 258 11.85 -18.78 6.46
CA PRO A 258 10.61 -18.53 7.18
C PRO A 258 9.71 -17.55 6.40
N ALA A 259 8.39 -17.79 6.35
CA ALA A 259 7.44 -16.97 5.59
C ALA A 259 7.48 -15.47 5.92
N GLU A 260 7.84 -15.12 7.16
CA GLU A 260 7.99 -13.75 7.66
C GLU A 260 9.21 -13.01 7.08
N LYS A 261 10.15 -13.73 6.47
CA LYS A 261 11.32 -13.18 5.78
C LYS A 261 11.18 -13.24 4.27
N LEU A 262 10.09 -13.83 3.78
CA LEU A 262 9.74 -13.85 2.39
C LEU A 262 9.02 -12.55 2.07
N SER A 263 9.47 -11.86 1.04
CA SER A 263 8.69 -10.85 0.36
C SER A 263 7.38 -11.46 -0.16
N VAL A 264 6.35 -10.64 -0.38
CA VAL A 264 5.06 -11.09 -0.93
C VAL A 264 5.22 -11.96 -2.20
N PRO A 265 6.11 -11.63 -3.16
CA PRO A 265 6.39 -12.50 -4.30
C PRO A 265 6.95 -13.88 -3.92
N GLU A 266 7.85 -13.94 -2.93
CA GLU A 266 8.41 -15.22 -2.48
C GLU A 266 7.41 -16.07 -1.68
N ILE A 267 6.39 -15.45 -1.07
CA ILE A 267 5.25 -16.17 -0.47
C ILE A 267 4.40 -16.77 -1.58
N GLU A 268 4.12 -16.01 -2.63
CA GLU A 268 3.35 -16.46 -3.80
C GLU A 268 4.05 -17.62 -4.52
N ASP A 269 5.36 -17.54 -4.75
CA ASP A 269 6.15 -18.64 -5.32
C ASP A 269 6.05 -19.92 -4.48
N LYS A 270 6.10 -19.81 -3.16
CA LYS A 270 5.93 -20.96 -2.27
C LYS A 270 4.50 -21.49 -2.21
N LEU A 271 3.50 -20.63 -2.38
CA LEU A 271 2.11 -21.08 -2.51
C LEU A 271 1.93 -21.94 -3.75
N GLN A 272 2.63 -21.67 -4.86
CA GLN A 272 2.60 -22.52 -6.06
C GLN A 272 3.17 -23.93 -5.82
N GLU A 273 4.01 -24.13 -4.81
CA GLU A 273 4.50 -25.45 -4.41
C GLU A 273 3.47 -26.25 -3.57
N CYS A 274 2.35 -25.62 -3.17
CA CYS A 274 1.33 -26.27 -2.35
C CYS A 274 0.50 -27.27 -3.19
N PRO A 275 0.28 -28.51 -2.71
CA PRO A 275 -0.47 -29.53 -3.45
C PRO A 275 -1.87 -29.09 -3.89
N LEU A 276 -2.59 -28.36 -3.03
CA LEU A 276 -3.92 -27.83 -3.36
C LEU A 276 -3.86 -26.77 -4.46
N VAL A 277 -2.82 -25.92 -4.46
CA VAL A 277 -2.63 -24.88 -5.48
C VAL A 277 -2.27 -25.53 -6.81
N GLN A 278 -1.45 -26.58 -6.81
CA GLN A 278 -1.16 -27.36 -8.02
C GLN A 278 -2.42 -28.02 -8.61
N GLU A 279 -3.33 -28.52 -7.77
CA GLU A 279 -4.62 -29.05 -8.22
C GLU A 279 -5.53 -27.96 -8.80
N LEU A 280 -5.57 -26.78 -8.17
CA LEU A 280 -6.28 -25.61 -8.69
C LEU A 280 -5.68 -25.09 -10.01
N ASN A 281 -4.35 -25.11 -10.16
CA ASN A 281 -3.66 -24.77 -11.42
C ASN A 281 -4.05 -25.76 -12.52
N ALA A 282 -4.05 -27.06 -12.23
CA ALA A 282 -4.48 -28.09 -13.18
C ALA A 282 -5.95 -27.91 -13.60
N HIS A 283 -6.83 -27.55 -12.66
CA HIS A 283 -8.23 -27.24 -12.96
C HIS A 283 -8.37 -25.98 -13.83
N LYS A 284 -7.62 -24.91 -13.52
CA LYS A 284 -7.59 -23.68 -14.33
C LYS A 284 -7.12 -23.98 -15.74
N LEU A 285 -6.01 -24.70 -15.90
CA LEU A 285 -5.48 -25.09 -17.21
C LEU A 285 -6.50 -25.92 -18.02
N ALA A 286 -7.25 -26.81 -17.36
CA ALA A 286 -8.26 -27.65 -17.99
C ALA A 286 -9.55 -26.91 -18.36
N THR A 287 -9.82 -25.75 -17.76
CA THR A 287 -11.05 -24.96 -17.96
C THR A 287 -10.82 -23.64 -18.70
N SER A 288 -9.58 -23.19 -18.81
CA SER A 288 -9.19 -22.02 -19.58
C SER A 288 -9.30 -22.31 -21.08
N PRO A 289 -9.92 -21.42 -21.88
CA PRO A 289 -10.00 -21.61 -23.32
C PRO A 289 -8.60 -21.51 -23.96
N GLU A 290 -8.18 -22.58 -24.66
CA GLU A 290 -7.01 -22.55 -25.56
C GLU A 290 -7.33 -21.71 -26.80
N THR A 291 -7.25 -20.39 -26.66
CA THR A 291 -7.17 -19.51 -27.82
C THR A 291 -6.09 -18.49 -27.56
N THR A 292 -4.88 -18.72 -28.07
CA THR A 292 -3.96 -17.61 -28.35
C THR A 292 -4.67 -16.71 -29.35
N SER A 293 -5.24 -15.61 -28.88
CA SER A 293 -5.89 -14.64 -29.73
C SER A 293 -4.87 -14.11 -30.75
N PHE A 294 -5.36 -13.71 -31.92
CA PHE A 294 -4.52 -13.05 -32.92
C PHE A 294 -3.77 -11.83 -32.32
N THR A 295 -4.39 -11.14 -31.36
CA THR A 295 -3.81 -10.00 -30.64
C THR A 295 -2.60 -10.39 -29.81
N SER A 296 -2.62 -11.52 -29.08
CA SER A 296 -1.45 -12.00 -28.32
C SER A 296 -0.26 -12.30 -29.22
N HIS A 297 -0.49 -12.91 -30.39
CA HIS A 297 0.60 -13.18 -31.34
C HIS A 297 1.17 -11.89 -31.93
N LEU A 298 0.31 -10.94 -32.28
CA LEU A 298 0.72 -9.63 -32.77
C LEU A 298 1.56 -8.87 -31.73
N PHE A 299 1.15 -8.86 -30.46
CA PHE A 299 1.88 -8.19 -29.39
C PHE A 299 3.24 -8.85 -29.09
N ALA A 300 3.32 -10.18 -29.15
CA ALA A 300 4.60 -10.87 -29.01
C ALA A 300 5.61 -10.49 -30.13
N VAL A 301 5.11 -10.22 -31.35
CA VAL A 301 5.94 -9.74 -32.47
C VAL A 301 6.35 -8.28 -32.30
N LEU A 302 5.42 -7.42 -31.84
CA LEU A 302 5.67 -6.00 -31.64
C LEU A 302 6.58 -5.71 -30.44
N PHE A 303 6.53 -6.55 -29.40
CA PHE A 303 7.24 -6.34 -28.13
C PHE A 303 8.04 -7.59 -27.71
N PRO A 304 9.08 -8.00 -28.47
CA PRO A 304 9.82 -9.25 -28.22
C PRO A 304 10.91 -9.13 -27.14
N GLY A 305 11.15 -7.93 -26.62
CA GLY A 305 12.27 -7.63 -25.73
C GLY A 305 11.96 -7.79 -24.24
N THR A 306 12.88 -7.31 -23.41
CA THR A 306 12.65 -7.15 -21.96
C THR A 306 11.68 -6.00 -21.69
N PRO A 307 11.08 -5.89 -20.48
CA PRO A 307 10.23 -4.74 -20.12
C PRO A 307 10.85 -3.37 -20.44
N ALA A 308 12.15 -3.20 -20.19
CA ALA A 308 12.86 -1.97 -20.53
C ALA A 308 12.92 -1.72 -22.05
N VAL A 309 13.25 -2.75 -22.83
CA VAL A 309 13.35 -2.66 -24.30
C VAL A 309 11.98 -2.42 -24.90
N ASN A 310 10.96 -3.12 -24.42
CA ASN A 310 9.59 -2.98 -24.88
C ASN A 310 9.01 -1.61 -24.52
N ALA A 311 9.29 -1.09 -23.32
CA ALA A 311 8.91 0.28 -22.97
C ALA A 311 9.55 1.31 -23.91
N ILE A 312 10.86 1.19 -24.20
CA ILE A 312 11.52 2.09 -25.16
C ILE A 312 10.93 1.96 -26.56
N LEU A 313 10.67 0.74 -27.01
CA LEU A 313 10.10 0.46 -28.32
C LEU A 313 8.66 0.99 -28.44
N ALA A 314 7.86 0.83 -27.40
CA ALA A 314 6.53 1.42 -27.29
C ALA A 314 6.60 2.95 -27.32
N THR A 315 7.56 3.55 -26.61
CA THR A 315 7.79 5.00 -26.68
C THR A 315 8.11 5.45 -28.10
N PHE A 316 8.90 4.68 -28.86
CA PHE A 316 9.07 4.94 -30.31
C PHE A 316 7.75 4.84 -31.09
N TYR A 317 6.87 3.90 -30.76
CA TYR A 317 5.58 3.73 -31.43
C TYR A 317 4.57 4.85 -31.12
N ILE A 318 4.53 5.35 -29.88
CA ILE A 318 3.60 6.42 -29.50
C ILE A 318 4.11 7.81 -29.92
N SER A 319 5.42 8.02 -29.96
CA SER A 319 5.99 9.36 -30.23
C SER A 319 6.48 9.55 -31.68
N GLY A 320 6.82 8.45 -32.36
CA GLY A 320 7.39 8.48 -33.70
C GLY A 320 6.32 8.65 -34.79
N PRO A 321 5.52 7.61 -35.08
CA PRO A 321 4.51 7.67 -36.13
C PRO A 321 3.54 8.86 -36.04
N PRO A 322 2.97 9.24 -34.86
CA PRO A 322 2.12 10.44 -34.78
C PRO A 322 2.84 11.71 -35.25
N ASN A 323 4.10 11.91 -34.84
CA ASN A 323 4.92 13.03 -35.32
C ASN A 323 5.22 12.97 -36.83
N PHE A 324 5.40 11.77 -37.41
CA PHE A 324 5.56 11.62 -38.85
C PHE A 324 4.25 11.88 -39.61
N LEU A 325 3.09 11.54 -39.03
CA LEU A 325 1.78 11.81 -39.61
C LEU A 325 1.53 13.32 -39.78
N LEU A 326 2.10 14.17 -38.91
CA LEU A 326 2.05 15.63 -39.04
C LEU A 326 2.67 16.15 -40.35
N ALA A 327 3.63 15.41 -40.93
CA ALA A 327 4.19 15.78 -42.23
C ALA A 327 3.12 15.78 -43.33
N LEU A 328 2.16 14.84 -43.23
CA LEU A 328 1.06 14.64 -44.16
C LEU A 328 -0.13 15.58 -43.87
N CYS A 329 -0.22 16.13 -42.66
CA CYS A 329 -1.29 17.06 -42.29
C CYS A 329 -1.19 18.41 -43.03
N PRO A 330 -2.30 18.91 -43.60
CA PRO A 330 -2.35 20.24 -44.17
C PRO A 330 -2.31 21.31 -43.06
N PRO A 331 -1.69 22.48 -43.30
CA PRO A 331 -1.54 23.53 -42.29
C PRO A 331 -2.86 24.23 -41.89
N ASN A 332 -3.98 23.96 -42.57
CA ASN A 332 -5.29 24.57 -42.33
C ASN A 332 -6.31 23.54 -41.81
N ILE A 333 -5.90 22.63 -40.93
CA ILE A 333 -6.83 21.69 -40.32
C ILE A 333 -7.68 22.41 -39.26
N ASP A 334 -8.99 22.16 -39.28
CA ASP A 334 -9.91 22.67 -38.26
C ASP A 334 -9.91 21.68 -37.09
N PRO A 335 -9.52 22.08 -35.86
CA PRO A 335 -9.53 21.21 -34.69
C PRO A 335 -10.91 20.55 -34.43
N SER A 336 -12.00 21.24 -34.75
CA SER A 336 -13.36 20.71 -34.56
C SER A 336 -13.67 19.48 -35.42
N SER A 337 -12.93 19.28 -36.52
CA SER A 337 -13.05 18.11 -37.39
C SER A 337 -12.48 16.82 -36.77
N LEU A 338 -11.72 16.95 -35.68
CA LEU A 338 -11.10 15.83 -34.97
C LEU A 338 -12.00 15.24 -33.88
N SER A 339 -13.16 15.85 -33.58
CA SER A 339 -13.96 15.53 -32.39
C SER A 339 -14.41 14.05 -32.30
N VAL A 340 -14.58 13.36 -33.44
CA VAL A 340 -14.91 11.92 -33.47
C VAL A 340 -13.67 11.07 -33.17
N MET A 341 -12.51 11.47 -33.67
CA MET A 341 -11.23 10.82 -33.41
C MET A 341 -10.80 11.01 -31.95
N VAL A 342 -11.00 12.21 -31.41
CA VAL A 342 -10.83 12.53 -29.99
C VAL A 342 -11.76 11.67 -29.12
N ALA A 343 -13.04 11.53 -29.49
CA ALA A 343 -13.97 10.68 -28.75
C ALA A 343 -13.53 9.20 -28.75
N PHE A 344 -13.02 8.69 -29.87
CA PHE A 344 -12.43 7.35 -29.96
C PHE A 344 -11.21 7.20 -29.04
N ALA A 345 -10.29 8.17 -29.07
CA ALA A 345 -9.12 8.22 -28.22
C ALA A 345 -9.46 8.21 -26.73
N VAL A 346 -10.44 9.02 -26.30
CA VAL A 346 -10.93 9.04 -24.91
C VAL A 346 -11.51 7.69 -24.52
N GLY A 347 -12.29 7.08 -25.41
CA GLY A 347 -12.83 5.73 -25.19
C GLY A 347 -11.72 4.69 -24.99
N GLY A 348 -10.67 4.75 -25.81
CA GLY A 348 -9.49 3.88 -25.68
C GLY A 348 -8.72 4.11 -24.38
N LEU A 349 -8.43 5.37 -24.04
CA LEU A 349 -7.68 5.73 -22.83
C LEU A 349 -8.43 5.39 -21.54
N LEU A 350 -9.73 5.71 -21.47
CA LEU A 350 -10.57 5.34 -20.32
C LEU A 350 -10.82 3.83 -20.28
N GLY A 351 -10.95 3.18 -21.44
CA GLY A 351 -11.06 1.71 -21.53
C GLY A 351 -9.82 1.01 -20.98
N ASP A 352 -8.62 1.43 -21.39
CA ASP A 352 -7.35 0.91 -20.84
C ASP A 352 -7.28 1.14 -19.34
N THR A 353 -7.58 2.37 -18.90
CA THR A 353 -7.49 2.73 -17.49
C THR A 353 -8.48 1.95 -16.61
N LEU A 354 -9.74 1.84 -17.02
CA LEU A 354 -10.80 1.21 -16.22
C LEU A 354 -10.81 -0.32 -16.34
N PHE A 355 -10.48 -0.88 -17.51
CA PHE A 355 -10.57 -2.32 -17.76
C PHE A 355 -9.22 -3.04 -17.55
N HIS A 356 -8.08 -2.34 -17.61
CA HIS A 356 -6.74 -2.94 -17.48
C HIS A 356 -5.98 -2.37 -16.29
N LEU A 357 -5.69 -1.05 -16.28
CA LEU A 357 -4.80 -0.47 -15.27
C LEU A 357 -5.38 -0.55 -13.85
N LEU A 358 -6.63 -0.16 -13.64
CA LEU A 358 -7.24 -0.21 -12.30
C LEU A 358 -7.37 -1.65 -11.77
N PRO A 359 -7.92 -2.62 -12.53
CA PRO A 359 -7.90 -4.02 -12.11
C PRO A 359 -6.48 -4.52 -11.79
N GLU A 360 -5.50 -4.23 -12.63
CA GLU A 360 -4.09 -4.61 -12.40
C GLU A 360 -3.53 -4.02 -11.11
N ILE A 361 -3.76 -2.73 -10.86
CA ILE A 361 -3.25 -2.04 -9.66
C ILE A 361 -3.72 -2.76 -8.39
N PHE A 362 -4.99 -3.15 -8.34
CA PHE A 362 -5.58 -3.75 -7.13
C PHE A 362 -5.44 -5.27 -7.06
N LEU A 363 -5.49 -5.97 -8.20
CA LEU A 363 -5.56 -7.44 -8.27
C LEU A 363 -4.29 -8.09 -8.86
N GLY A 364 -3.52 -7.36 -9.68
CA GLY A 364 -2.35 -7.85 -10.41
C GLY A 364 -2.69 -8.73 -11.62
N GLU A 365 -1.69 -8.98 -12.46
CA GLU A 365 -1.80 -9.77 -13.70
C GLU A 365 -2.31 -11.20 -13.43
N ASP A 366 -3.23 -11.66 -14.27
CA ASP A 366 -3.69 -13.05 -14.25
C ASP A 366 -2.67 -13.95 -14.96
N SER A 367 -2.24 -15.03 -14.31
CA SER A 367 -1.38 -16.03 -14.94
C SER A 367 -2.24 -17.08 -15.66
N PRO A 368 -2.06 -17.34 -16.96
CA PRO A 368 -2.87 -18.33 -17.67
C PRO A 368 -2.70 -19.75 -17.11
N GLU A 369 -1.54 -20.05 -16.53
CA GLU A 369 -1.18 -21.39 -16.02
C GLU A 369 -1.41 -21.54 -14.52
N ASN A 370 -1.31 -20.44 -13.76
CA ASN A 370 -1.32 -20.50 -12.29
C ASN A 370 -2.51 -19.73 -11.70
N VAL A 371 -3.08 -20.28 -10.63
CA VAL A 371 -4.04 -19.60 -9.77
C VAL A 371 -3.29 -18.63 -8.87
N ARG A 372 -3.71 -17.38 -8.92
CA ARG A 372 -3.09 -16.27 -8.19
C ARG A 372 -3.80 -16.02 -6.86
N PHE A 373 -3.04 -15.67 -5.83
CA PHE A 373 -3.59 -15.31 -4.52
C PHE A 373 -3.30 -13.85 -4.20
N VAL A 374 -4.34 -13.04 -4.08
CA VAL A 374 -4.22 -11.64 -3.68
C VAL A 374 -4.23 -11.56 -2.16
N LEU A 375 -3.08 -11.22 -1.56
CA LEU A 375 -3.00 -10.90 -0.14
C LEU A 375 -3.65 -9.53 0.11
N VAL A 376 -4.77 -9.53 0.82
CA VAL A 376 -5.50 -8.29 1.13
C VAL A 376 -4.86 -7.59 2.32
N GLU A 377 -4.05 -6.58 2.04
CA GLU A 377 -3.52 -5.63 3.03
C GLU A 377 -4.41 -4.37 3.07
N PRO A 378 -5.08 -4.05 4.20
CA PRO A 378 -6.00 -2.92 4.27
C PRO A 378 -5.37 -1.58 3.87
N ASN A 379 -4.12 -1.35 4.28
CA ASN A 379 -3.40 -0.11 4.01
C ASN A 379 -2.77 -0.06 2.61
N ARG A 380 -2.54 -1.21 1.96
CA ARG A 380 -1.98 -1.29 0.59
C ARG A 380 -2.94 -0.64 -0.40
N ASN A 381 -4.20 -1.04 -0.38
CA ASN A 381 -5.19 -0.51 -1.31
C ASN A 381 -5.47 0.99 -1.08
N ILE A 382 -5.38 1.46 0.17
CA ILE A 382 -5.46 2.89 0.49
C ILE A 382 -4.27 3.64 -0.13
N LEU A 383 -3.05 3.10 -0.04
CA LEU A 383 -1.87 3.76 -0.58
C LEU A 383 -1.85 3.76 -2.12
N LEU A 384 -2.31 2.67 -2.75
CA LEU A 384 -2.51 2.62 -4.21
C LEU A 384 -3.58 3.65 -4.65
N GLY A 385 -4.71 3.72 -3.94
CA GLY A 385 -5.74 4.74 -4.18
C GLY A 385 -5.24 6.16 -3.98
N LEU A 386 -4.39 6.39 -2.97
CA LEU A 386 -3.73 7.69 -2.76
C LEU A 386 -2.79 8.04 -3.91
N ALA A 387 -2.02 7.08 -4.44
CA ALA A 387 -1.15 7.32 -5.58
C ALA A 387 -1.93 7.67 -6.85
N ILE A 388 -3.09 7.02 -7.11
CA ILE A 388 -4.03 7.41 -8.17
C ILE A 388 -4.50 8.86 -7.96
N LEU A 389 -4.93 9.19 -6.74
CA LEU A 389 -5.37 10.55 -6.42
C LEU A 389 -4.26 11.59 -6.61
N VAL A 390 -3.02 11.27 -6.21
CA VAL A 390 -1.86 12.13 -6.40
C VAL A 390 -1.60 12.36 -7.88
N GLY A 391 -1.59 11.30 -8.71
CA GLY A 391 -1.45 11.44 -10.16
C GLY A 391 -2.50 12.33 -10.79
N PHE A 392 -3.78 12.11 -10.44
CA PHE A 392 -4.89 12.95 -10.88
C PHE A 392 -4.70 14.42 -10.46
N MET A 393 -4.36 14.66 -9.19
CA MET A 393 -4.17 16.01 -8.65
C MET A 393 -2.95 16.73 -9.20
N THR A 394 -1.88 16.01 -9.57
CA THR A 394 -0.71 16.59 -10.25
C THR A 394 -1.13 17.24 -11.57
N PHE A 395 -2.00 16.59 -12.34
CA PHE A 395 -2.49 17.17 -13.59
C PHE A 395 -3.50 18.29 -13.39
N VAL A 396 -4.38 18.19 -12.38
CA VAL A 396 -5.23 19.33 -11.98
C VAL A 396 -4.37 20.56 -11.66
N ALA A 397 -3.30 20.38 -10.89
CA ALA A 397 -2.39 21.46 -10.51
C ALA A 397 -1.63 22.01 -11.72
N MET A 398 -1.16 21.14 -12.62
CA MET A 398 -0.50 21.52 -13.86
C MET A 398 -1.42 22.34 -14.76
N ASP A 399 -2.60 21.82 -15.12
CA ASP A 399 -3.57 22.51 -15.98
C ASP A 399 -3.98 23.86 -15.39
N LYS A 400 -4.27 23.89 -14.08
CA LYS A 400 -4.57 25.15 -13.37
C LYS A 400 -3.42 26.14 -13.44
N THR A 401 -2.17 25.69 -13.27
CA THR A 401 -0.98 26.55 -13.34
C THR A 401 -0.80 27.11 -14.74
N LEU A 402 -1.00 26.29 -15.77
CA LEU A 402 -0.95 26.72 -17.16
C LEU A 402 -2.04 27.74 -17.49
N ARG A 403 -3.29 27.53 -17.02
CA ARG A 403 -4.39 28.51 -17.18
C ARG A 403 -4.12 29.84 -16.49
N ILE A 404 -3.49 29.81 -15.30
CA ILE A 404 -3.07 31.05 -14.62
C ILE A 404 -1.96 31.75 -15.41
N ALA A 405 -1.02 31.00 -15.97
CA ALA A 405 0.11 31.53 -16.74
C ALA A 405 -0.30 32.06 -18.12
N THR A 406 -1.30 31.47 -18.78
CA THR A 406 -1.85 31.97 -20.06
C THR A 406 -2.71 33.21 -19.87
N GLY A 407 -3.19 33.45 -18.65
CA GLY A 407 -4.14 34.53 -18.32
C GLY A 407 -5.52 34.18 -18.87
N SER A 408 -6.53 34.17 -18.00
CA SER A 408 -7.92 33.87 -18.37
C SER A 408 -8.41 34.73 -19.54
N ALA A 409 -8.35 34.17 -20.74
CA ALA A 409 -9.04 34.64 -21.92
C ALA A 409 -10.11 33.61 -22.30
N ASP A 410 -11.05 33.37 -21.38
CA ASP A 410 -12.46 33.19 -21.73
C ASP A 410 -13.35 33.32 -20.50
N GLY A 411 -14.25 34.29 -20.54
CA GLY A 411 -15.12 34.68 -19.43
C GLY A 411 -15.51 36.16 -19.55
N HIS A 412 -16.33 36.50 -20.54
CA HIS A 412 -16.94 37.82 -20.63
C HIS A 412 -18.17 37.94 -19.71
N ASP A 413 -18.42 39.19 -19.32
CA ASP A 413 -19.55 39.79 -18.58
C ASP A 413 -19.46 39.72 -17.03
N HIS A 414 -19.34 40.81 -16.28
CA HIS A 414 -19.92 42.14 -16.45
C HIS A 414 -18.99 43.29 -16.04
N LYS A 415 -19.07 44.38 -16.81
CA LYS A 415 -18.64 45.72 -16.41
C LYS A 415 -19.44 46.17 -15.17
N HIS A 416 -18.76 46.47 -14.06
CA HIS A 416 -19.18 47.57 -13.20
C HIS A 416 -17.97 48.40 -12.76
N ASN A 417 -18.00 49.62 -13.28
CA ASN A 417 -17.13 50.73 -12.95
C ASN A 417 -17.60 51.32 -11.62
N HIS A 418 -16.79 51.28 -10.56
CA HIS A 418 -17.02 52.09 -9.37
C HIS A 418 -15.75 52.86 -9.00
N SER A 419 -15.78 54.13 -9.39
CA SER A 419 -14.99 55.21 -8.82
C SER A 419 -15.32 55.37 -7.33
N HIS A 420 -14.29 55.39 -6.48
CA HIS A 420 -14.40 55.87 -5.10
C HIS A 420 -13.53 57.11 -4.89
N ALA A 421 -14.19 58.24 -4.69
CA ALA A 421 -13.76 59.46 -4.01
C ALA A 421 -15.00 60.40 -4.04
N VAL A 422 -15.57 60.97 -2.98
CA VAL A 422 -15.20 61.20 -1.58
C VAL A 422 -16.50 61.57 -0.81
N GLU A 423 -16.54 61.23 0.48
CA GLU A 423 -17.24 61.80 1.65
C GLU A 423 -18.73 62.27 1.65
N ASP A 424 -19.36 61.78 2.74
CA ASP A 424 -20.30 62.40 3.69
C ASP A 424 -21.82 62.52 3.44
N SER A 425 -22.52 61.67 4.22
CA SER A 425 -23.53 62.05 5.22
C SER A 425 -24.93 62.53 4.81
N VAL A 426 -25.89 61.64 5.11
CA VAL A 426 -27.21 61.87 5.74
C VAL A 426 -28.46 62.08 4.85
N ALA A 427 -29.42 61.19 5.14
CA ALA A 427 -30.88 61.31 5.09
C ALA A 427 -31.67 61.25 3.76
N ILE A 428 -32.37 60.11 3.61
CA ILE A 428 -33.84 59.95 3.57
C ILE A 428 -34.62 60.70 2.46
N SER A 429 -35.23 59.85 1.62
CA SER A 429 -36.57 59.95 1.00
C SER A 429 -36.81 60.80 -0.24
N SER A 430 -37.04 60.03 -1.32
CA SER A 430 -38.21 60.05 -2.19
C SER A 430 -38.44 61.22 -3.16
N SER A 431 -38.55 60.79 -4.41
CA SER A 431 -39.55 61.17 -5.43
C SER A 431 -39.06 62.05 -6.59
N SER A 432 -39.03 61.37 -7.74
CA SER A 432 -39.60 61.74 -9.04
C SER A 432 -39.08 62.95 -9.83
N THR A 433 -38.73 62.59 -11.08
CA THR A 433 -39.08 63.24 -12.36
C THR A 433 -38.28 64.44 -12.87
N THR A 434 -37.78 64.20 -14.09
CA THR A 434 -37.80 65.03 -15.30
C THR A 434 -36.73 66.11 -15.56
N SER A 435 -36.12 65.90 -16.74
CA SER A 435 -35.84 66.86 -17.82
C SER A 435 -34.66 67.84 -17.70
N ASN A 436 -33.63 67.51 -18.48
CA ASN A 436 -33.21 68.21 -19.71
C ASN A 436 -32.44 69.54 -19.62
N ALA A 437 -31.48 69.62 -20.55
CA ALA A 437 -30.95 70.79 -21.25
C ALA A 437 -29.70 71.53 -20.73
N GLY A 438 -28.83 71.86 -21.71
CA GLY A 438 -28.06 73.10 -21.77
C GLY A 438 -26.56 72.97 -21.41
N ASN A 439 -25.64 72.62 -22.31
CA ASN A 439 -25.11 73.33 -23.49
C ASN A 439 -23.97 74.34 -23.19
N LYS A 440 -23.00 74.38 -24.14
CA LYS A 440 -21.88 75.32 -24.37
C LYS A 440 -20.62 75.14 -23.51
N GLY A 441 -19.40 75.28 -24.04
CA GLY A 441 -18.86 75.68 -25.35
C GLY A 441 -17.35 75.33 -25.35
N GLU A 442 -16.73 74.91 -26.45
CA GLU A 442 -16.16 75.73 -27.55
C GLU A 442 -14.61 75.68 -27.49
N LEU A 443 -13.95 75.20 -28.55
CA LEU A 443 -12.84 75.89 -29.26
C LEU A 443 -11.98 74.95 -30.15
N LYS A 444 -11.97 75.34 -31.43
CA LYS A 444 -11.21 74.95 -32.64
C LYS A 444 -9.71 74.60 -32.49
N LYS A 445 -9.24 73.68 -33.36
CA LYS A 445 -8.17 73.92 -34.37
C LYS A 445 -8.28 72.94 -35.55
N ARG A 446 -7.89 73.42 -36.75
CA ARG A 446 -8.26 72.98 -38.11
C ARG A 446 -6.99 72.75 -38.95
N LYS A 447 -6.87 71.72 -39.81
CA LYS A 447 -6.80 71.74 -41.30
C LYS A 447 -6.43 70.33 -41.82
N SER A 448 -7.18 69.69 -42.74
CA SER A 448 -7.11 69.72 -44.24
C SER A 448 -5.75 69.25 -44.80
N ASP A 449 -5.59 68.45 -45.85
CA ASP A 449 -6.45 68.06 -46.98
C ASP A 449 -5.81 66.88 -47.76
N SER A 450 -6.45 66.49 -48.85
CA SER A 450 -6.44 65.21 -49.57
C SER A 450 -5.47 65.02 -50.77
N ARG A 451 -5.20 63.73 -51.09
CA ARG A 451 -4.99 63.03 -52.42
C ARG A 451 -3.78 63.33 -53.33
N THR A 452 -3.02 62.28 -53.74
CA THR A 452 -3.03 61.64 -55.12
C THR A 452 -2.07 60.41 -55.30
N GLN A 453 -2.63 59.23 -55.67
CA GLN A 453 -2.23 58.17 -56.68
C GLN A 453 -0.81 57.49 -56.69
N PRO A 454 -0.53 56.38 -57.46
CA PRO A 454 -1.09 55.00 -57.43
C PRO A 454 -0.04 53.83 -57.46
N ASN A 455 -0.52 52.61 -57.13
CA ASN A 455 -0.08 51.24 -57.52
C ASN A 455 1.36 50.72 -57.30
N GLY A 456 1.49 49.83 -56.30
CA GLY A 456 2.36 48.64 -56.29
C GLY A 456 1.54 47.40 -55.86
N PRO A 457 1.91 46.16 -56.24
CA PRO A 457 1.08 44.97 -56.04
C PRO A 457 0.83 44.70 -54.55
N PRO A 458 -0.24 43.98 -54.17
CA PRO A 458 -0.55 43.75 -52.77
C PRO A 458 0.55 42.89 -52.16
N GLU A 459 1.35 43.48 -51.27
CA GLU A 459 2.15 42.71 -50.35
C GLU A 459 1.20 41.83 -49.52
N VAL A 460 1.49 40.54 -49.54
CA VAL A 460 0.85 39.53 -48.71
C VAL A 460 0.86 40.02 -47.27
N ASN A 461 -0.33 40.30 -46.76
CA ASN A 461 -0.60 40.78 -45.42
C ASN A 461 -0.02 39.76 -44.41
N LYS A 462 1.22 39.97 -43.96
CA LYS A 462 1.77 39.25 -42.82
C LYS A 462 0.94 39.71 -41.62
N LYS A 463 -0.03 38.88 -41.20
CA LYS A 463 -0.72 39.05 -39.91
C LYS A 463 0.35 39.36 -38.86
N GLU A 464 0.33 40.57 -38.31
CA GLU A 464 1.14 40.90 -37.15
C GLU A 464 0.64 40.04 -35.99
N ILE A 465 1.42 39.01 -35.66
CA ILE A 465 1.10 38.05 -34.60
C ILE A 465 1.28 38.75 -33.25
N ASN A 466 0.19 38.81 -32.48
CA ASN A 466 0.12 39.42 -31.15
C ASN A 466 1.10 38.69 -30.18
N PRO A 467 1.90 39.38 -29.35
CA PRO A 467 2.80 38.72 -28.39
C PRO A 467 2.09 37.76 -27.42
N SER A 468 0.80 37.98 -27.12
CA SER A 468 -0.01 37.08 -26.31
C SER A 468 -0.29 35.73 -26.98
N THR A 469 -0.49 35.69 -28.30
CA THR A 469 -0.76 34.43 -29.03
C THR A 469 0.51 33.60 -29.18
N LYS A 470 1.69 34.24 -29.28
CA LYS A 470 2.98 33.55 -29.20
C LYS A 470 3.23 32.94 -27.82
N LEU A 471 2.90 33.67 -26.75
CA LEU A 471 3.03 33.15 -25.38
C LEU A 471 2.14 31.91 -25.18
N GLY A 472 0.91 31.93 -25.69
CA GLY A 472 0.02 30.77 -25.69
C GLY A 472 0.63 29.54 -26.39
N GLY A 473 1.26 29.72 -27.55
CA GLY A 473 1.93 28.62 -28.27
C GLY A 473 3.12 28.01 -27.51
N TYR A 474 3.89 28.81 -26.78
CA TYR A 474 4.97 28.29 -25.92
C TYR A 474 4.46 27.58 -24.67
N LEU A 475 3.36 28.07 -24.09
CA LEU A 475 2.73 27.43 -22.94
C LEU A 475 2.09 26.09 -23.32
N ASN A 476 1.52 25.97 -24.53
CA ASN A 476 1.09 24.70 -25.10
C ASN A 476 2.26 23.71 -25.16
N LEU A 477 3.38 24.12 -25.75
CA LEU A 477 4.57 23.27 -25.86
C LEU A 477 5.06 22.70 -24.50
N ILE A 478 4.95 23.48 -23.43
CA ILE A 478 5.32 23.04 -22.08
C ILE A 478 4.31 22.03 -21.53
N ALA A 479 3.02 22.25 -21.79
CA ALA A 479 1.95 21.31 -21.46
C ALA A 479 2.17 19.97 -22.19
N ASP A 480 2.39 20.03 -23.51
CA ASP A 480 2.59 18.87 -24.38
C ASP A 480 3.85 18.09 -23.98
N PHE A 481 4.94 18.78 -23.64
CA PHE A 481 6.15 18.14 -23.13
C PHE A 481 5.90 17.41 -21.80
N THR A 482 5.09 18.00 -20.91
CA THR A 482 4.80 17.40 -19.59
C THR A 482 3.83 16.22 -19.72
N HIS A 483 2.86 16.30 -20.62
CA HIS A 483 1.97 15.20 -20.98
C HIS A 483 2.79 14.02 -21.55
N ASN A 484 3.65 14.31 -22.53
CA ASN A 484 4.54 13.32 -23.12
C ASN A 484 5.41 12.61 -22.08
N ILE A 485 5.94 13.33 -21.08
CA ILE A 485 6.66 12.72 -19.95
C ILE A 485 5.79 11.66 -19.25
N THR A 486 4.52 11.95 -19.02
CA THR A 486 3.64 10.98 -18.36
C THR A 486 3.27 9.80 -19.22
N ASP A 487 3.17 9.95 -20.54
CA ASP A 487 2.97 8.82 -21.45
C ASP A 487 4.18 7.89 -21.44
N GLY A 488 5.38 8.48 -21.43
CA GLY A 488 6.62 7.74 -21.23
C GLY A 488 6.68 6.99 -19.89
N LEU A 489 6.28 7.65 -18.80
CA LEU A 489 6.18 7.00 -17.49
C LEU A 489 5.19 5.83 -17.53
N ALA A 490 4.05 6.00 -18.20
CA ALA A 490 3.04 4.96 -18.37
C ALA A 490 3.55 3.76 -19.19
N MET A 491 4.32 3.98 -20.26
CA MET A 491 4.96 2.88 -21.01
C MET A 491 5.85 2.05 -20.10
N SER A 492 6.73 2.70 -19.35
CA SER A 492 7.63 2.00 -18.44
C SER A 492 6.90 1.32 -17.28
N SER A 493 5.89 1.94 -16.67
CA SER A 493 5.16 1.34 -15.55
C SER A 493 4.32 0.15 -15.99
N SER A 494 3.69 0.24 -17.17
CA SER A 494 2.82 -0.79 -17.73
C SER A 494 3.60 -2.03 -18.19
N PHE A 495 4.70 -1.87 -18.94
CA PHE A 495 5.52 -3.03 -19.37
C PHE A 495 6.25 -3.71 -18.23
N TYR A 496 6.55 -3.00 -17.14
CA TYR A 496 7.10 -3.61 -15.92
C TYR A 496 6.04 -4.28 -15.05
N ALA A 497 4.76 -3.94 -15.22
CA ALA A 497 3.65 -4.65 -14.60
C ALA A 497 3.33 -5.94 -15.38
N SER A 498 3.08 -5.83 -16.69
CA SER A 498 2.75 -6.96 -17.56
C SER A 498 3.07 -6.63 -19.03
N PRO A 499 3.51 -7.62 -19.85
CA PRO A 499 3.61 -7.46 -21.30
C PRO A 499 2.28 -7.11 -21.97
N THR A 500 1.18 -7.69 -21.50
CA THR A 500 -0.17 -7.49 -22.04
C THR A 500 -0.62 -6.06 -21.76
N ILE A 501 -0.47 -5.59 -20.53
CA ILE A 501 -0.85 -4.23 -20.14
C ILE A 501 0.03 -3.20 -20.85
N GLY A 502 1.34 -3.43 -20.91
CA GLY A 502 2.23 -2.59 -21.71
C GLY A 502 1.75 -2.45 -23.16
N ALA A 503 1.31 -3.55 -23.78
CA ALA A 503 0.80 -3.53 -25.15
C ALA A 503 -0.55 -2.81 -25.28
N THR A 504 -1.53 -3.08 -24.42
CA THR A 504 -2.85 -2.42 -24.47
C THR A 504 -2.71 -0.92 -24.21
N THR A 505 -1.91 -0.53 -23.22
CA THR A 505 -1.62 0.87 -22.93
C THR A 505 -0.89 1.55 -24.08
N THR A 506 0.04 0.86 -24.76
CA THR A 506 0.68 1.41 -25.97
C THR A 506 -0.35 1.72 -27.05
N VAL A 507 -1.31 0.83 -27.29
CA VAL A 507 -2.38 1.04 -28.27
C VAL A 507 -3.26 2.21 -27.87
N ALA A 508 -3.68 2.28 -26.60
CA ALA A 508 -4.50 3.36 -26.08
C ALA A 508 -3.81 4.72 -26.19
N VAL A 509 -2.51 4.77 -25.83
CA VAL A 509 -1.68 5.97 -25.90
C VAL A 509 -1.45 6.39 -27.34
N PHE A 510 -1.07 5.46 -28.21
CA PHE A 510 -0.91 5.73 -29.64
C PHE A 510 -2.15 6.41 -30.25
N PHE A 511 -3.34 5.90 -29.93
CA PHE A 511 -4.58 6.45 -30.48
C PHE A 511 -5.01 7.77 -29.87
N HIS A 512 -4.56 8.13 -28.66
CA HIS A 512 -4.81 9.48 -28.13
C HIS A 512 -3.77 10.51 -28.53
N GLU A 513 -2.53 10.10 -28.76
CA GLU A 513 -1.46 10.98 -29.23
C GLU A 513 -1.76 11.54 -30.63
N ILE A 514 -2.37 10.76 -31.52
CA ILE A 514 -2.70 11.24 -32.88
C ILE A 514 -3.60 12.50 -32.84
N PRO A 515 -4.77 12.51 -32.19
CA PRO A 515 -5.59 13.71 -32.09
C PRO A 515 -4.90 14.87 -31.35
N HIS A 516 -4.16 14.59 -30.26
CA HIS A 516 -3.45 15.62 -29.51
C HIS A 516 -2.38 16.30 -30.36
N GLU A 517 -1.50 15.53 -31.01
CA GLU A 517 -0.43 16.07 -31.86
C GLU A 517 -0.98 16.86 -33.07
N VAL A 518 -2.11 16.45 -33.65
CA VAL A 518 -2.74 17.21 -34.74
C VAL A 518 -3.35 18.52 -34.21
N GLY A 519 -3.94 18.51 -33.02
CA GLY A 519 -4.48 19.69 -32.34
C GLY A 519 -3.38 20.70 -31.97
N ASP A 520 -2.32 20.24 -31.33
CA ASP A 520 -1.18 21.06 -30.91
C ASP A 520 -0.43 21.65 -32.11
N PHE A 521 -0.29 20.87 -33.18
CA PHE A 521 0.25 21.37 -34.45
C PHE A 521 -0.59 22.53 -34.98
N ALA A 522 -1.92 22.40 -35.00
CA ALA A 522 -2.82 23.45 -35.46
C ALA A 522 -2.69 24.72 -34.60
N LEU A 523 -2.60 24.58 -33.26
CA LEU A 523 -2.39 25.69 -32.34
C LEU A 523 -1.03 26.39 -32.53
N LEU A 524 0.05 25.63 -32.79
CA LEU A 524 1.36 26.19 -33.10
C LEU A 524 1.36 26.99 -34.42
N ILE A 525 0.69 26.49 -35.46
CA ILE A 525 0.52 27.25 -36.71
C ILE A 525 -0.27 28.55 -36.45
N GLN A 526 -1.34 28.48 -35.66
CA GLN A 526 -2.16 29.66 -35.32
C GLN A 526 -1.41 30.69 -34.45
N SER A 527 -0.52 30.24 -33.56
CA SER A 527 0.37 31.11 -32.78
C SER A 527 1.53 31.70 -33.59
N GLY A 528 1.64 31.32 -34.87
CA GLY A 528 2.55 31.94 -35.84
C GLY A 528 3.83 31.16 -36.13
N PHE A 529 3.91 29.88 -35.75
CA PHE A 529 5.01 29.01 -36.15
C PHE A 529 4.86 28.63 -37.63
N SER A 530 5.98 28.52 -38.35
CA SER A 530 5.95 27.92 -39.68
C SER A 530 5.81 26.41 -39.56
N LYS A 531 5.26 25.72 -40.58
CA LYS A 531 5.11 24.26 -40.58
C LYS A 531 6.36 23.50 -40.13
N ARG A 532 7.55 23.89 -40.63
CA ARG A 532 8.82 23.27 -40.22
C ARG A 532 9.18 23.53 -38.75
N LYS A 533 8.87 24.72 -38.24
CA LYS A 533 9.13 25.06 -36.83
C LYS A 533 8.15 24.39 -35.88
N ALA A 534 6.86 24.32 -36.24
CA ALA A 534 5.84 23.63 -35.48
C ALA A 534 6.17 22.13 -35.38
N MET A 535 6.44 21.47 -36.51
CA MET A 535 6.86 20.06 -36.53
C MET A 535 8.16 19.83 -35.74
N GLY A 536 9.13 20.73 -35.85
CA GLY A 536 10.38 20.62 -35.09
C GLY A 536 10.17 20.81 -33.58
N ALA A 537 9.20 21.65 -33.18
CA ALA A 537 8.87 21.86 -31.78
C ALA A 537 8.15 20.64 -31.18
N GLN A 538 7.24 20.01 -31.93
CA GLN A 538 6.57 18.76 -31.51
C GLN A 538 7.52 17.56 -31.46
N PHE A 539 8.51 17.51 -32.35
CA PHE A 539 9.58 16.51 -32.22
C PHE A 539 10.39 16.69 -30.92
N VAL A 540 10.55 17.94 -30.44
CA VAL A 540 11.18 18.22 -29.15
C VAL A 540 10.29 17.83 -27.99
N THR A 541 8.96 18.02 -28.09
CA THR A 541 8.03 17.58 -27.03
C THR A 541 8.02 16.06 -26.87
N ALA A 542 8.14 15.31 -27.98
CA ALA A 542 8.29 13.86 -27.99
C ALA A 542 9.56 13.34 -27.28
N ILE A 543 10.61 14.16 -27.12
CA ILE A 543 11.77 13.80 -26.27
C ILE A 543 11.31 13.65 -24.81
N GLY A 544 10.27 14.38 -24.41
CA GLY A 544 9.61 14.24 -23.10
C GLY A 544 9.17 12.81 -22.84
N ALA A 545 8.60 12.12 -23.84
CA ALA A 545 8.18 10.72 -23.71
C ALA A 545 9.37 9.79 -23.45
N PHE A 546 10.50 9.98 -24.14
CA PHE A 546 11.72 9.24 -23.84
C PHE A 546 12.24 9.54 -22.44
N LEU A 547 12.27 10.82 -22.04
CA LEU A 547 12.68 11.21 -20.70
C LEU A 547 11.81 10.53 -19.62
N GLY A 548 10.49 10.56 -19.78
CA GLY A 548 9.54 9.88 -18.90
C GLY A 548 9.79 8.37 -18.85
N THR A 549 10.00 7.74 -20.01
CA THR A 549 10.32 6.31 -20.11
C THR A 549 11.59 5.95 -19.38
N PHE A 550 12.66 6.74 -19.55
CA PHE A 550 13.93 6.49 -18.87
C PHE A 550 13.84 6.76 -17.37
N ILE A 551 13.10 7.80 -16.94
CA ILE A 551 12.83 8.05 -15.52
C ILE A 551 12.09 6.86 -14.93
N GLY A 552 11.04 6.37 -15.59
CA GLY A 552 10.25 5.27 -15.08
C GLY A 552 11.00 3.94 -15.10
N ILE A 553 11.79 3.65 -16.14
CA ILE A 553 12.75 2.51 -16.14
C ILE A 553 13.72 2.64 -14.96
N ALA A 554 14.25 3.84 -14.71
CA ALA A 554 15.16 4.06 -13.60
C ALA A 554 14.47 3.84 -12.24
N VAL A 555 13.23 4.32 -12.07
CA VAL A 555 12.43 4.07 -10.87
C VAL A 555 12.16 2.56 -10.71
N GLN A 556 11.88 1.83 -11.79
CA GLN A 556 11.60 0.40 -11.74
C GLN A 556 12.84 -0.46 -11.47
N GLU A 557 13.98 -0.16 -12.09
CA GLU A 557 15.24 -0.93 -11.94
C GLU A 557 16.06 -0.50 -10.71
N PHE A 558 16.04 0.78 -10.34
CA PHE A 558 16.82 1.31 -9.21
C PHE A 558 15.99 1.59 -7.96
N GLY A 559 14.67 1.76 -8.07
CA GLY A 559 13.78 1.96 -6.91
C GLY A 559 13.63 0.72 -6.00
N GLY A 560 14.37 -0.35 -6.28
CA GLY A 560 14.46 -1.53 -5.44
C GLY A 560 15.61 -2.48 -5.81
N LYS A 561 16.88 -2.03 -5.77
CA LYS A 561 18.03 -2.97 -5.79
C LYS A 561 17.99 -3.87 -4.55
N SER A 562 17.33 -5.01 -4.68
CA SER A 562 17.75 -6.30 -4.15
C SER A 562 17.42 -7.34 -5.20
N LYS A 563 18.15 -7.30 -6.33
CA LYS A 563 18.25 -8.46 -7.21
C LYS A 563 19.03 -9.53 -6.46
N SER A 564 18.41 -10.70 -6.34
CA SER A 564 19.03 -12.01 -6.17
C SER A 564 20.44 -12.05 -6.81
N GLY A 565 21.47 -12.32 -6.00
CA GLY A 565 22.85 -12.45 -6.48
C GLY A 565 23.92 -12.17 -5.42
N THR A 566 24.35 -13.23 -4.74
CA THR A 566 25.68 -13.43 -4.10
C THR A 566 26.19 -12.42 -3.07
N PHE A 567 26.50 -12.96 -1.88
CA PHE A 567 27.18 -12.33 -0.74
C PHE A 567 28.31 -11.35 -1.09
N SER A 568 28.33 -10.20 -0.41
CA SER A 568 29.58 -9.59 0.08
C SER A 568 29.37 -8.94 1.44
N ASP A 569 30.34 -9.22 2.29
CA ASP A 569 30.49 -8.94 3.71
C ASP A 569 30.70 -7.44 3.99
N SER A 570 29.77 -6.81 4.72
CA SER A 570 30.02 -5.61 5.55
C SER A 570 28.73 -5.16 6.24
N GLY A 571 28.85 -4.74 7.50
CA GLY A 571 27.73 -4.48 8.41
C GLY A 571 26.75 -3.39 7.99
N SER A 572 25.56 -3.50 8.60
CA SER A 572 24.37 -2.65 8.42
C SER A 572 23.66 -2.86 7.07
N MET A 573 22.38 -3.27 7.11
CA MET A 573 21.27 -2.51 6.54
C MET A 573 19.95 -3.27 6.69
N ALA A 574 18.91 -2.52 7.04
CA ALA A 574 17.53 -2.94 7.17
C ALA A 574 16.98 -3.53 5.85
N SER A 575 16.13 -4.55 5.93
CA SER A 575 15.16 -4.81 4.87
C SER A 575 14.37 -3.50 4.66
N PRO A 576 14.19 -3.01 3.42
CA PRO A 576 13.46 -1.78 3.21
C PRO A 576 12.03 -2.00 3.69
N ALA A 577 11.66 -1.40 4.81
CA ALA A 577 10.28 -1.31 5.23
C ALA A 577 9.53 -0.69 4.05
N GLY A 578 8.58 -1.42 3.48
CA GLY A 578 7.72 -0.84 2.45
C GLY A 578 6.97 0.36 3.00
N ILE A 579 6.42 1.16 2.09
CA ILE A 579 5.90 2.49 2.42
C ILE A 579 4.79 2.37 3.45
N PHE A 580 4.91 3.11 4.56
CA PHE A 580 3.98 3.06 5.69
C PHE A 580 3.70 1.65 6.25
N GLY A 581 4.69 0.75 6.19
CA GLY A 581 4.57 -0.61 6.71
C GLY A 581 3.74 -1.56 5.84
N THR A 582 3.47 -1.17 4.59
CA THR A 582 2.86 -2.05 3.57
C THR A 582 3.92 -2.82 2.79
N SER A 583 3.53 -3.80 1.98
CA SER A 583 4.45 -4.47 1.04
C SER A 583 4.92 -3.59 -0.12
N LEU A 584 4.39 -2.36 -0.28
CA LEU A 584 4.63 -1.51 -1.44
C LEU A 584 5.99 -0.84 -1.38
N ALA A 585 6.73 -0.91 -2.47
CA ALA A 585 7.90 -0.09 -2.75
C ALA A 585 7.50 1.15 -3.57
N MET A 586 8.39 2.16 -3.62
CA MET A 586 8.14 3.39 -4.41
C MET A 586 7.87 3.11 -5.88
N LYS A 587 8.46 2.04 -6.42
CA LYS A 587 8.24 1.59 -7.79
C LYS A 587 6.81 1.11 -8.05
N ASP A 588 6.14 0.54 -7.03
CA ASP A 588 4.78 0.01 -7.13
C ASP A 588 3.73 1.12 -7.16
N LEU A 589 4.12 2.36 -6.83
CA LEU A 589 3.25 3.54 -6.91
C LEU A 589 3.25 4.21 -8.29
N LEU A 590 4.15 3.83 -9.18
CA LEU A 590 4.29 4.48 -10.49
C LEU A 590 3.10 4.17 -11.41
N LEU A 591 2.66 2.91 -11.48
CA LEU A 591 1.48 2.52 -12.27
C LEU A 591 0.17 3.16 -11.74
N PRO A 592 -0.11 3.15 -10.42
CA PRO A 592 -1.23 3.90 -9.84
C PRO A 592 -1.19 5.39 -10.16
N PHE A 593 -0.02 6.02 -10.06
CA PHE A 593 0.17 7.42 -10.40
C PHE A 593 -0.20 7.68 -11.86
N THR A 594 0.29 6.88 -12.81
CA THR A 594 -0.03 7.05 -14.25
C THR A 594 -1.48 6.75 -14.58
N ALA A 595 -2.13 5.81 -13.88
CA ALA A 595 -3.57 5.61 -14.04
C ALA A 595 -4.37 6.84 -13.59
N GLY A 596 -3.92 7.51 -12.51
CA GLY A 596 -4.47 8.79 -12.07
C GLY A 596 -4.34 9.90 -13.12
N THR A 597 -3.20 10.00 -13.80
CA THR A 597 -2.99 10.98 -14.86
C THR A 597 -3.89 10.70 -16.07
N PHE A 598 -4.04 9.44 -16.48
CA PHE A 598 -4.94 9.06 -17.57
C PHE A 598 -6.41 9.26 -17.24
N LEU A 599 -6.83 9.02 -16.00
CA LEU A 599 -8.17 9.38 -15.53
C LEU A 599 -8.41 10.88 -15.69
N TYR A 600 -7.45 11.72 -15.31
CA TYR A 600 -7.59 13.16 -15.47
C TYR A 600 -7.67 13.57 -16.94
N VAL A 601 -6.72 13.10 -17.78
CA VAL A 601 -6.68 13.43 -19.21
C VAL A 601 -7.99 13.01 -19.88
N GLY A 602 -8.41 11.76 -19.66
CA GLY A 602 -9.63 11.23 -20.26
C GLY A 602 -10.91 11.91 -19.77
N THR A 603 -11.00 12.35 -18.51
CA THR A 603 -12.26 12.89 -17.95
C THR A 603 -12.35 14.41 -17.86
N VAL A 604 -11.27 15.10 -17.55
CA VAL A 604 -11.29 16.55 -17.28
C VAL A 604 -10.70 17.34 -18.43
N ALA A 605 -9.66 16.83 -19.10
CA ALA A 605 -9.07 17.55 -20.21
C ALA A 605 -9.93 17.46 -21.49
N VAL A 606 -10.50 16.28 -21.78
CA VAL A 606 -11.10 16.01 -23.10
C VAL A 606 -12.63 15.94 -23.11
N ILE A 607 -13.28 15.37 -22.09
CA ILE A 607 -14.76 15.29 -22.06
C ILE A 607 -15.43 16.67 -22.17
N PRO A 608 -14.96 17.74 -21.51
CA PRO A 608 -15.59 19.06 -21.65
C PRO A 608 -15.65 19.55 -23.11
N GLU A 609 -14.62 19.28 -23.91
CA GLU A 609 -14.60 19.62 -25.35
C GLU A 609 -15.65 18.82 -26.14
N LEU A 610 -15.91 17.56 -25.75
CA LEU A 610 -16.96 16.73 -26.34
C LEU A 610 -18.37 17.17 -25.93
N LEU A 611 -18.51 17.92 -24.84
CA LEU A 611 -19.79 18.44 -24.34
C LEU A 611 -20.15 19.82 -24.91
N GLU A 612 -19.25 20.46 -25.67
CA GLU A 612 -19.56 21.71 -26.35
C GLU A 612 -20.61 21.50 -27.46
N THR A 613 -21.66 22.33 -27.45
CA THR A 613 -22.80 22.21 -28.38
C THR A 613 -22.94 23.45 -29.26
N GLY A 614 -23.17 23.23 -30.54
CA GLY A 614 -23.53 24.27 -31.50
C GLY A 614 -25.02 24.64 -31.49
N ASN A 615 -25.38 25.60 -32.34
CA ASN A 615 -26.73 26.17 -32.40
C ASN A 615 -27.79 25.24 -33.03
N ASN A 616 -27.38 24.17 -33.73
CA ASN A 616 -28.29 23.29 -34.47
C ASN A 616 -28.50 21.93 -33.78
N LYS A 617 -29.65 21.79 -33.09
CA LYS A 617 -29.97 20.61 -32.27
C LYS A 617 -29.93 19.27 -33.03
N ALA A 618 -30.36 19.22 -34.29
CA ALA A 618 -30.42 17.96 -35.04
C ALA A 618 -29.04 17.49 -35.50
N GLU A 619 -28.17 18.43 -35.83
CA GLU A 619 -26.78 18.17 -36.22
C GLU A 619 -25.94 17.78 -35.01
N GLU A 620 -26.13 18.46 -33.87
CA GLU A 620 -25.52 18.09 -32.60
C GLU A 620 -25.92 16.70 -32.16
N LEU A 621 -27.20 16.33 -32.21
CA LEU A 621 -27.63 14.97 -31.84
C LEU A 621 -26.95 13.89 -32.70
N ARG A 622 -26.78 14.14 -34.00
CA ARG A 622 -26.08 13.22 -34.91
C ARG A 622 -24.57 13.18 -34.62
N LYS A 623 -23.97 14.33 -34.28
CA LYS A 623 -22.56 14.43 -33.88
C LYS A 623 -22.31 13.67 -32.57
N THR A 624 -23.14 13.89 -31.56
CA THR A 624 -23.12 13.16 -30.28
C THR A 624 -23.25 11.67 -30.50
N ALA A 625 -24.21 11.20 -31.31
CA ALA A 625 -24.37 9.78 -31.59
C ALA A 625 -23.08 9.17 -32.22
N LYS A 626 -22.44 9.89 -33.15
CA LYS A 626 -21.15 9.47 -33.73
C LYS A 626 -20.02 9.45 -32.69
N GLN A 627 -19.93 10.47 -31.83
CA GLN A 627 -18.92 10.55 -30.78
C GLN A 627 -19.07 9.43 -29.75
N PHE A 628 -20.29 9.15 -29.28
CA PHE A 628 -20.53 8.04 -28.36
C PHE A 628 -20.28 6.67 -29.01
N THR A 629 -20.60 6.51 -30.29
CA THR A 629 -20.27 5.28 -31.03
C THR A 629 -18.76 5.12 -31.17
N ALA A 630 -18.03 6.20 -31.49
CA ALA A 630 -16.58 6.19 -31.59
C ALA A 630 -15.92 5.91 -30.22
N MET A 631 -16.42 6.52 -29.15
CA MET A 631 -15.96 6.27 -27.78
C MET A 631 -16.21 4.82 -27.35
N ALA A 632 -17.39 4.27 -27.63
CA ALA A 632 -17.69 2.86 -27.40
C ALA A 632 -16.80 1.94 -28.24
N ALA A 633 -16.46 2.32 -29.48
CA ALA A 633 -15.53 1.56 -30.31
C ALA A 633 -14.10 1.60 -29.73
N GLY A 634 -13.64 2.76 -29.27
CA GLY A 634 -12.33 2.89 -28.60
C GLY A 634 -12.25 2.04 -27.33
N ALA A 635 -13.26 2.13 -26.47
CA ALA A 635 -13.35 1.29 -25.26
C ALA A 635 -13.51 -0.20 -25.62
N GLY A 636 -14.21 -0.51 -26.70
CA GLY A 636 -14.44 -1.87 -27.18
C GLY A 636 -13.16 -2.56 -27.68
N ILE A 637 -12.23 -1.83 -28.28
CA ILE A 637 -10.91 -2.35 -28.66
C ILE A 637 -10.10 -2.77 -27.42
N MET A 638 -10.34 -2.12 -26.29
CA MET A 638 -9.68 -2.49 -25.04
C MET A 638 -10.28 -3.74 -24.41
N LEU A 639 -11.49 -4.20 -24.76
CA LEU A 639 -12.09 -5.37 -24.09
C LEU A 639 -11.41 -6.73 -24.36
N TRP A 640 -10.37 -6.79 -25.20
CA TRP A 640 -9.82 -8.03 -25.77
C TRP A 640 -8.30 -8.12 -25.78
#